data_AF-A0A2P7YYM6-F1
#
_entry.id   AF-A0A2P7YYM6-F1
#
_cell.length_a   1.000
_cell.length_b   1.000
_cell.length_c   1.000
_cell.angle_alpha   90.00
_cell.angle_beta   90.00
_cell.angle_gamma   90.00
#
_symmetry.space_group_name_H-M   'P 1'
#
loop_
_entity.id
_entity.type
_entity.pdbx_description
1 polymer ?
#
loop_
_entity_poly.entity_id
_entity_poly.type
_entity_poly.pdbx_seq_one_letter_code
_entity_poly.pdbx_strand_id
1 'polypeptide(L)'
;MLLGAGVLSAYDTRYVDSQDQLGGLLQSTTYIAGLSGGLWIVMNNLLSNGEQINSTIQRLELDLQNPLLEGVPNLELREIRAGIELNQNRTHQTESSNNAFGALMDKILPGIVNKVLSVNNNESPFNVKEVLKFYKDISLETRVKKESGFRVSLIDYWARILARKVFPPNFRSTGFTMSSTAKLLSFQNHSQPFPIITAVEVVPEVEEGSIDSHIIEITPFEFGSWDSFLNAFTDVKFLGSNLLNGRPIQENLPNLNESTCTSGFDSLAFLTATSSGLFNIVLQYVYKLLPGSMSELLPYFSQLLKMFGFVKSPVLDETAYSEFAIHSPNPFYNYIGGNAKGRSINNATALYLADGGEDGQNIPFSPLMVSSRQVDALIVFDMGSEVFNRPNGSSLIATAKRYHANYSDLRIPLFQDESGSHRRMFPIIPTSEEYLERGFQERPVFFGCSIDDYPLYNGNILNQFEIQRSFIPPLLIYQANYDILFPSNTSTFRTSYQPEEVQGMVRNGFIGNLGFAVLRQLHDPDQRIYTTPRGEILSIMHFLFNGLLKVICTVITFPGCAAERGRLVPMFVFIFFWSLIVYNPISYWYWNQNGWLSTQLNKLPVMDFAGGTCIHVVSGFSALAYSYILGPRNPKMVADYRSCNNSNMIIGMCILVLGWCGFISGCDYKLSSRSFYIVANTWLSACSAGIVWLLIDLYTSAIPLEEAGYEEIELQDLDSAGLGIARNDTPIVTTRKISMISFTSGVICGLVVFTPAGGYVSSHSSFWKCIVFGVVGGLVGNLATRIKYFLRIDDALDIFAVHGVCGVVGTILVGIFADESFESSGGWVVGNWVQLGYQILGCVVTSLYAFVVSLALLYIIDMIPGLHLRIDKSFNRRMRNKLLDRHGSEEGDLSSLDDDFGLERAELLGTDWHELNGEYSMDFMEFIKVVDPQDYADQISAEPISPEESDFSQFDTSDAQLRKRDPLTERHR
;
A
#
# COMPACT_ATOMS: atom_id res chain seq x y z
N MET A 1 18.26 4.59 -4.91
CA MET A 1 18.72 4.29 -3.53
C MET A 1 17.57 4.20 -2.53
N LEU A 2 16.85 5.29 -2.24
CA LEU A 2 15.88 5.38 -1.12
C LEU A 2 14.71 4.38 -1.21
N LEU A 3 14.10 4.28 -2.39
CA LEU A 3 13.07 3.27 -2.66
C LEU A 3 13.60 1.84 -2.46
N GLY A 4 14.78 1.55 -3.02
CA GLY A 4 15.45 0.26 -2.84
C GLY A 4 15.73 -0.06 -1.36
N ALA A 5 16.04 0.96 -0.54
CA ALA A 5 16.17 0.79 0.91
C ALA A 5 14.84 0.44 1.57
N GLY A 6 13.73 1.06 1.17
CA GLY A 6 12.38 0.70 1.61
C GLY A 6 12.01 -0.74 1.27
N VAL A 7 12.31 -1.16 0.04
CA VAL A 7 12.09 -2.56 -0.39
C VAL A 7 12.92 -3.55 0.42
N LEU A 8 14.21 -3.29 0.59
CA LEU A 8 15.07 -4.15 1.42
C LEU A 8 14.59 -4.19 2.87
N SER A 9 14.05 -3.09 3.40
CA SER A 9 13.43 -3.06 4.73
C SER A 9 12.17 -3.92 4.80
N ALA A 10 11.35 -3.93 3.74
CA ALA A 10 10.18 -4.78 3.65
C ALA A 10 10.52 -6.27 3.51
N TYR A 11 11.71 -6.61 3.03
CA TYR A 11 12.20 -7.99 2.89
C TYR A 11 12.98 -8.49 4.10
N ASP A 12 13.41 -7.57 4.96
CA ASP A 12 14.20 -7.87 6.13
C ASP A 12 13.30 -8.34 7.28
N THR A 13 13.30 -9.64 7.61
CA THR A 13 12.51 -10.19 8.72
C THR A 13 12.81 -9.57 10.09
N ARG A 14 13.93 -8.85 10.24
CA ARG A 14 14.28 -8.19 11.50
C ARG A 14 13.52 -6.89 11.70
N TYR A 15 12.93 -6.33 10.64
CA TYR A 15 12.04 -5.19 10.73
C TYR A 15 10.66 -5.64 11.20
N VAL A 16 10.14 -5.03 12.27
CA VAL A 16 8.90 -5.52 12.92
C VAL A 16 7.70 -5.49 11.97
N ASP A 17 7.61 -4.48 11.10
CA ASP A 17 6.47 -4.34 10.19
C ASP A 17 6.55 -5.27 8.96
N SER A 18 7.66 -5.98 8.73
CA SER A 18 7.83 -6.87 7.57
C SER A 18 7.49 -8.34 7.85
N GLN A 19 7.52 -8.78 9.11
CA GLN A 19 7.48 -10.21 9.49
C GLN A 19 6.23 -10.95 9.02
N ASP A 20 5.10 -10.24 8.91
CA ASP A 20 3.82 -10.82 8.50
C ASP A 20 3.53 -10.63 6.98
N GLN A 21 4.54 -10.22 6.18
CA GLN A 21 4.41 -9.94 4.74
C GLN A 21 5.53 -10.61 3.91
N LEU A 22 6.50 -9.82 3.46
CA LEU A 22 7.63 -10.24 2.61
C LEU A 22 8.92 -10.38 3.43
N GLY A 23 8.84 -10.20 4.75
CA GLY A 23 9.95 -10.40 5.67
C GLY A 23 10.51 -11.81 5.55
N GLY A 24 11.83 -11.91 5.46
CA GLY A 24 12.55 -13.17 5.29
C GLY A 24 13.09 -13.36 3.88
N LEU A 25 12.56 -12.65 2.88
CA LEU A 25 13.10 -12.72 1.51
C LEU A 25 14.58 -12.29 1.47
N LEU A 26 14.95 -11.24 2.20
CA LEU A 26 16.35 -10.80 2.27
C LEU A 26 17.24 -11.87 2.92
N GLN A 27 16.75 -12.54 3.97
CA GLN A 27 17.48 -13.61 4.63
C GLN A 27 17.57 -14.88 3.79
N SER A 28 16.61 -15.14 2.92
CA SER A 28 16.63 -16.27 1.98
C SER A 28 17.50 -16.03 0.74
N THR A 29 17.91 -14.78 0.50
CA THR A 29 18.68 -14.40 -0.69
C THR A 29 20.14 -14.83 -0.55
N THR A 30 20.67 -15.53 -1.55
CA THR A 30 22.08 -15.96 -1.57
C THR A 30 23.02 -14.86 -2.05
N TYR A 31 22.63 -14.12 -3.08
CA TYR A 31 23.44 -13.08 -3.72
C TYR A 31 22.68 -11.76 -3.80
N ILE A 32 23.37 -10.65 -3.59
CA ILE A 32 22.82 -9.31 -3.79
C ILE A 32 23.79 -8.50 -4.66
N ALA A 33 23.29 -8.00 -5.78
CA ALA A 33 24.06 -7.17 -6.69
C ALA A 33 23.43 -5.78 -6.77
N GLY A 34 24.27 -4.77 -6.92
CA GLY A 34 23.84 -3.40 -7.17
C GLY A 34 24.83 -2.69 -8.08
N LEU A 35 24.34 -1.66 -8.76
CA LEU A 35 25.16 -0.70 -9.49
C LEU A 35 24.66 0.71 -9.18
N SER A 36 25.50 1.71 -9.45
CA SER A 36 25.24 3.12 -9.23
C SER A 36 24.64 3.40 -7.84
N GLY A 37 23.61 4.25 -7.73
CA GLY A 37 22.93 4.53 -6.46
C GLY A 37 22.23 3.32 -5.81
N GLY A 38 21.98 2.24 -6.54
CA GLY A 38 21.51 0.97 -5.98
C GLY A 38 22.59 0.23 -5.20
N LEU A 39 23.85 0.34 -5.64
CA LEU A 39 24.98 -0.26 -4.95
C LEU A 39 25.21 0.33 -3.55
N TRP A 40 24.92 1.62 -3.38
CA TRP A 40 25.12 2.32 -2.11
C TRP A 40 24.35 1.70 -0.95
N ILE A 41 23.11 1.23 -1.22
CA ILE A 41 22.31 0.54 -0.20
C ILE A 41 22.78 -0.90 0.01
N VAL A 42 23.24 -1.60 -1.03
CA VAL A 42 23.85 -2.93 -0.92
C VAL A 42 25.10 -2.89 -0.03
N MET A 43 25.98 -1.92 -0.25
CA MET A 43 27.18 -1.73 0.57
C MET A 43 26.84 -1.27 1.98
N ASN A 44 25.82 -0.43 2.17
CA ASN A 44 25.34 -0.09 3.51
C ASN A 44 24.81 -1.31 4.25
N ASN A 45 24.04 -2.19 3.60
CA ASN A 45 23.55 -3.41 4.22
C ASN A 45 24.72 -4.29 4.70
N LEU A 46 25.75 -4.45 3.85
CA LEU A 46 26.99 -5.16 4.19
C LEU A 46 27.71 -4.54 5.42
N LEU A 47 27.91 -3.23 5.38
CA LEU A 47 28.64 -2.48 6.41
C LEU A 47 27.89 -2.36 7.73
N SER A 48 26.56 -2.37 7.69
CA SER A 48 25.69 -2.40 8.86
C SER A 48 25.83 -3.68 9.68
N ASN A 49 26.60 -4.68 9.20
CA ASN A 49 27.07 -5.85 9.94
C ASN A 49 25.99 -6.56 10.77
N GLY A 50 24.84 -6.82 10.15
CA GLY A 50 23.72 -7.50 10.82
C GLY A 50 22.73 -6.58 11.53
N GLU A 51 22.87 -5.25 11.44
CA GLU A 51 21.79 -4.31 11.81
C GLU A 51 20.59 -4.40 10.84
N GLN A 52 19.44 -3.92 11.30
CA GLN A 52 18.21 -3.85 10.52
C GLN A 52 18.33 -2.79 9.42
N ILE A 53 17.72 -3.01 8.24
CA ILE A 53 17.70 -1.98 7.18
C ILE A 53 17.07 -0.66 7.66
N ASN A 54 16.06 -0.73 8.54
CA ASN A 54 15.40 0.45 9.09
C ASN A 54 16.35 1.39 9.86
N SER A 55 17.37 0.87 10.57
CA SER A 55 18.36 1.74 11.23
C SER A 55 19.23 2.48 10.21
N THR A 56 19.49 1.84 9.07
CA THR A 56 20.21 2.46 7.95
C THR A 56 19.39 3.57 7.33
N ILE A 57 18.08 3.38 7.16
CA ILE A 57 17.17 4.41 6.66
C ILE A 57 17.16 5.64 7.58
N GLN A 58 16.97 5.45 8.89
CA GLN A 58 16.98 6.54 9.88
C GLN A 58 18.30 7.32 9.88
N ARG A 59 19.42 6.64 9.62
CA ARG A 59 20.73 7.28 9.49
C ARG A 59 20.82 8.14 8.22
N LEU A 60 20.38 7.58 7.09
CA LEU A 60 20.37 8.27 5.79
C LEU A 60 19.42 9.48 5.81
N GLU A 61 18.31 9.43 6.56
CA GLU A 61 17.42 10.58 6.78
C GLU A 61 18.15 11.81 7.35
N LEU A 62 19.17 11.60 8.18
CA LEU A 62 19.98 12.68 8.74
C LEU A 62 21.13 13.07 7.81
N ASP A 63 21.83 12.08 7.25
CA ASP A 63 23.01 12.33 6.40
C ASP A 63 22.66 13.02 5.07
N LEU A 64 21.44 12.80 4.53
CA LEU A 64 20.97 13.37 3.25
C LEU A 64 20.28 14.73 3.36
N GLN A 65 20.20 15.33 4.55
CA GLN A 65 19.68 16.71 4.67
C GLN A 65 20.59 17.72 3.98
N ASN A 66 21.87 17.42 3.92
CA ASN A 66 22.88 18.21 3.23
C ASN A 66 23.23 17.54 1.89
N PRO A 67 23.51 18.32 0.83
CA PRO A 67 23.97 17.77 -0.44
C PRO A 67 25.17 16.83 -0.28
N LEU A 68 25.27 15.83 -1.15
CA LEU A 68 26.45 14.95 -1.20
C LEU A 68 27.71 15.75 -1.54
N LEU A 69 27.58 16.70 -2.48
CA LEU A 69 28.61 17.65 -2.85
C LEU A 69 28.37 18.99 -2.14
N GLU A 70 29.15 19.27 -1.10
CA GLU A 70 29.01 20.53 -0.36
C GLU A 70 29.17 21.74 -1.29
N GLY A 71 28.26 22.71 -1.18
CA GLY A 71 28.23 23.90 -2.02
C GLY A 71 27.65 23.71 -3.42
N VAL A 72 27.18 22.52 -3.79
CA VAL A 72 26.51 22.27 -5.08
C VAL A 72 25.00 22.14 -4.83
N PRO A 73 24.14 22.98 -5.44
CA PRO A 73 22.70 22.88 -5.28
C PRO A 73 22.13 21.63 -5.99
N ASN A 74 20.95 21.19 -5.54
CA ASN A 74 20.20 20.14 -6.24
C ASN A 74 19.81 20.60 -7.66
N LEU A 75 19.87 19.67 -8.63
CA LEU A 75 19.53 19.93 -10.02
C LEU A 75 18.26 19.18 -10.43
N GLU A 76 17.25 19.89 -10.92
CA GLU A 76 16.02 19.29 -11.44
C GLU A 76 16.02 19.11 -12.96
N LEU A 77 15.61 17.91 -13.41
CA LEU A 77 15.51 17.56 -14.83
C LEU A 77 14.44 18.36 -15.60
N ARG A 78 13.46 18.98 -14.92
CA ARG A 78 12.45 19.86 -15.56
C ARG A 78 13.04 21.19 -16.03
N GLU A 79 13.86 21.83 -15.20
CA GLU A 79 14.58 23.06 -15.56
C GLU A 79 15.52 22.80 -16.75
N ILE A 80 16.12 21.61 -16.74
CA ILE A 80 16.93 21.05 -17.83
C ILE A 80 16.13 20.87 -19.12
N ARG A 81 14.96 20.21 -19.07
CA ARG A 81 14.14 19.87 -20.25
C ARG A 81 13.46 21.11 -20.85
N ALA A 82 13.03 22.05 -20.03
CA ALA A 82 12.51 23.35 -20.48
C ALA A 82 13.56 24.17 -21.26
N GLY A 83 14.84 24.08 -20.87
CA GLY A 83 15.95 24.70 -21.61
C GLY A 83 16.24 24.05 -22.97
N ILE A 84 15.90 22.76 -23.13
CA ILE A 84 16.07 21.99 -24.37
C ILE A 84 14.89 22.23 -25.34
N GLU A 85 13.65 22.26 -24.86
CA GLU A 85 12.45 22.49 -25.69
C GLU A 85 12.43 23.89 -26.34
N LEU A 86 12.96 24.91 -25.67
CA LEU A 86 13.17 26.25 -26.26
C LEU A 86 14.12 26.24 -27.48
N ASN A 87 14.95 25.20 -27.62
CA ASN A 87 15.96 25.07 -28.67
C ASN A 87 15.56 24.10 -29.79
N GLN A 88 14.62 23.17 -29.57
CA GLN A 88 14.11 22.29 -30.64
C GLN A 88 13.37 23.07 -31.74
N ASN A 89 12.87 24.28 -31.44
CA ASN A 89 12.35 25.20 -32.46
C ASN A 89 13.43 25.88 -33.34
N ARG A 90 14.73 25.58 -33.16
CA ARG A 90 15.80 26.22 -33.94
C ARG A 90 16.73 25.30 -34.73
N THR A 91 16.76 23.99 -34.51
CA THR A 91 17.65 23.11 -35.28
C THR A 91 17.06 21.72 -35.46
N HIS A 92 16.35 21.53 -36.57
CA HIS A 92 16.16 20.20 -37.16
C HIS A 92 17.45 19.78 -37.85
N GLN A 93 18.25 18.91 -37.23
CA GLN A 93 18.98 17.81 -37.88
C GLN A 93 19.76 16.99 -36.84
N THR A 94 19.50 15.68 -36.87
CA THR A 94 20.33 14.53 -36.46
C THR A 94 21.59 14.82 -35.64
N GLU A 95 21.65 14.37 -34.37
CA GLU A 95 22.88 13.80 -33.77
C GLU A 95 22.66 13.17 -32.38
N SER A 96 23.51 12.17 -32.13
CA SER A 96 23.78 11.33 -30.94
C SER A 96 23.44 11.89 -29.54
N SER A 97 22.93 11.01 -28.67
CA SER A 97 22.58 11.24 -27.25
C SER A 97 23.74 11.69 -26.37
N ASN A 98 25.00 11.54 -26.80
CA ASN A 98 26.18 11.88 -25.99
C ASN A 98 26.49 13.39 -25.96
N ASN A 99 25.97 14.18 -26.91
CA ASN A 99 26.19 15.63 -26.96
C ASN A 99 25.12 16.46 -26.23
N ALA A 100 23.99 15.86 -25.85
CA ALA A 100 22.86 16.57 -25.27
C ALA A 100 23.10 17.00 -23.81
N PHE A 101 23.72 16.14 -23.00
CA PHE A 101 24.02 16.43 -21.60
C PHE A 101 25.14 17.46 -21.45
N GLY A 102 26.13 17.43 -22.35
CA GLY A 102 27.22 18.42 -22.33
C GLY A 102 26.78 19.82 -22.72
N ALA A 103 26.02 19.94 -23.81
CA ALA A 103 25.43 21.22 -24.24
C ALA A 103 24.44 21.80 -23.20
N LEU A 104 23.82 20.94 -22.39
CA LEU A 104 22.92 21.30 -21.30
C LEU A 104 23.68 21.88 -20.08
N MET A 105 24.77 21.23 -19.67
CA MET A 105 25.59 21.68 -18.56
C MET A 105 26.27 23.02 -18.87
N ASP A 106 26.68 23.25 -20.12
CA ASP A 106 27.25 24.53 -20.55
C ASP A 106 26.31 25.74 -20.35
N LYS A 107 24.99 25.54 -20.29
CA LYS A 107 23.98 26.60 -20.12
C LYS A 107 23.52 26.85 -18.68
N ILE A 108 23.37 25.80 -17.87
CA ILE A 108 22.83 25.91 -16.49
C ILE A 108 23.93 26.34 -15.52
N LEU A 109 25.15 25.89 -15.77
CA LEU A 109 26.25 25.94 -14.83
C LEU A 109 26.84 27.34 -14.59
N PRO A 110 26.83 28.31 -15.53
CA PRO A 110 27.15 29.71 -15.22
C PRO A 110 26.24 30.32 -14.15
N GLY A 111 24.95 29.91 -14.08
CA GLY A 111 24.01 30.35 -13.06
C GLY A 111 24.31 29.75 -11.66
N ILE A 112 24.79 28.51 -11.64
CA ILE A 112 25.25 27.82 -10.42
C ILE A 112 26.54 28.43 -9.92
N VAL A 113 27.53 28.63 -10.81
CA VAL A 113 28.81 29.25 -10.48
C VAL A 113 28.60 30.67 -9.96
N ASN A 114 27.70 31.46 -10.55
CA ASN A 114 27.39 32.80 -10.04
C ASN A 114 26.68 32.77 -8.67
N LYS A 115 25.84 31.77 -8.37
CA LYS A 115 25.23 31.59 -7.04
C LYS A 115 26.23 31.10 -5.97
N VAL A 116 27.20 30.28 -6.37
CA VAL A 116 28.24 29.74 -5.48
C VAL A 116 29.37 30.76 -5.24
N LEU A 117 29.68 31.59 -6.24
CA LEU A 117 30.73 32.62 -6.21
C LEU A 117 30.24 34.04 -5.88
N SER A 118 28.93 34.27 -5.67
CA SER A 118 28.43 35.57 -5.19
C SER A 118 28.79 35.75 -3.70
N VAL A 119 30.05 36.14 -3.47
CA VAL A 119 30.74 36.14 -2.16
C VAL A 119 30.30 37.26 -1.20
N ASN A 120 29.39 38.17 -1.58
CA ASN A 120 29.26 39.44 -0.83
C ASN A 120 27.93 39.77 -0.15
N ASN A 121 26.93 38.88 -0.10
CA ASN A 121 25.71 39.17 0.65
C ASN A 121 25.42 38.07 1.69
N ASN A 122 24.95 38.46 2.87
CA ASN A 122 24.50 37.61 3.99
C ASN A 122 23.30 36.68 3.65
N GLU A 123 23.05 36.44 2.36
CA GLU A 123 21.96 35.61 1.81
C GLU A 123 22.49 34.41 1.02
N SER A 124 23.80 34.12 1.08
CA SER A 124 24.33 32.85 0.57
C SER A 124 23.87 31.69 1.47
N PRO A 125 23.18 30.65 0.95
CA PRO A 125 22.79 29.48 1.74
C PRO A 125 23.98 28.60 2.14
N PHE A 126 25.20 28.91 1.69
CA PHE A 126 26.39 28.10 1.93
C PHE A 126 27.45 28.84 2.75
N ASN A 127 28.00 28.15 3.76
CA ASN A 127 29.15 28.60 4.52
C ASN A 127 30.45 28.24 3.77
N VAL A 128 31.06 29.21 3.10
CA VAL A 128 32.28 29.04 2.30
C VAL A 128 33.42 28.38 3.09
N LYS A 129 33.54 28.67 4.39
CA LYS A 129 34.57 28.07 5.25
C LYS A 129 34.37 26.56 5.42
N GLU A 130 33.12 26.12 5.55
CA GLU A 130 32.77 24.70 5.67
C GLU A 130 32.94 23.96 4.34
N VAL A 131 32.53 24.57 3.23
CA VAL A 131 32.75 24.03 1.89
C VAL A 131 34.24 23.84 1.61
N LEU A 132 35.06 24.87 1.86
CA LEU A 132 36.51 24.79 1.67
C LEU A 132 37.16 23.75 2.57
N LYS A 133 36.71 23.64 3.83
CA LYS A 133 37.18 22.60 4.76
C LYS A 133 36.83 21.21 4.24
N PHE A 134 35.61 21.00 3.76
CA PHE A 134 35.16 19.72 3.22
C PHE A 134 36.07 19.22 2.09
N TYR A 135 36.26 20.03 1.03
CA TYR A 135 37.11 19.65 -0.11
C TYR A 135 38.59 19.54 0.26
N LYS A 136 39.09 20.39 1.17
CA LYS A 136 40.45 20.25 1.72
C LYS A 136 40.64 18.88 2.37
N ASP A 137 39.71 18.49 3.23
CA ASP A 137 39.83 17.23 3.96
C ASP A 137 39.73 16.02 3.00
N ILE A 138 38.88 16.08 1.97
CA ILE A 138 38.82 15.04 0.91
C ILE A 138 40.17 14.95 0.16
N SER A 139 40.77 16.10 -0.16
CA SER A 139 42.07 16.12 -0.85
C SER A 139 43.20 15.53 0.00
N LEU A 140 43.19 15.78 1.31
CA LEU A 140 44.17 15.19 2.22
C LEU A 140 44.02 13.66 2.28
N GLU A 141 42.78 13.15 2.31
CA GLU A 141 42.52 11.71 2.33
C GLU A 141 42.93 11.01 1.04
N THR A 142 42.68 11.61 -0.12
CA THR A 142 43.05 11.04 -1.43
C THR A 142 44.56 11.09 -1.69
N ARG A 143 45.27 12.07 -1.11
CA ARG A 143 46.72 12.23 -1.25
C ARG A 143 47.52 11.01 -0.77
N VAL A 144 47.00 10.26 0.21
CA VAL A 144 47.64 9.04 0.72
C VAL A 144 47.87 8.01 -0.39
N LYS A 145 46.93 7.87 -1.34
CA LYS A 145 47.07 6.97 -2.50
C LYS A 145 48.22 7.41 -3.42
N LYS A 146 48.33 8.71 -3.66
CA LYS A 146 49.42 9.30 -4.46
C LYS A 146 50.78 9.15 -3.80
N GLU A 147 50.87 9.42 -2.50
CA GLU A 147 52.12 9.26 -1.73
C GLU A 147 52.57 7.80 -1.65
N SER A 148 51.62 6.86 -1.79
CA SER A 148 51.89 5.43 -1.93
C SER A 148 52.32 5.00 -3.34
N GLY A 149 52.49 5.92 -4.29
CA GLY A 149 52.95 5.64 -5.65
C GLY A 149 51.86 5.30 -6.67
N PHE A 150 50.58 5.37 -6.30
CA PHE A 150 49.45 5.06 -7.18
C PHE A 150 48.85 6.29 -7.85
N ARG A 151 48.22 6.11 -9.01
CA ARG A 151 47.52 7.18 -9.74
C ARG A 151 46.21 7.54 -9.06
N VAL A 152 45.86 8.82 -9.06
CA VAL A 152 44.60 9.35 -8.51
C VAL A 152 43.72 9.85 -9.64
N SER A 153 42.44 9.54 -9.57
CA SER A 153 41.36 9.87 -10.52
C SER A 153 40.25 10.66 -9.83
N LEU A 154 39.26 11.17 -10.59
CA LEU A 154 38.08 11.81 -9.98
C LEU A 154 37.26 10.85 -9.11
N ILE A 155 37.26 9.56 -9.44
CA ILE A 155 36.62 8.51 -8.63
C ILE A 155 37.20 8.43 -7.21
N ASP A 156 38.49 8.70 -7.03
CA ASP A 156 39.10 8.70 -5.69
C ASP A 156 38.50 9.79 -4.80
N TYR A 157 38.20 10.96 -5.37
CA TYR A 157 37.52 12.05 -4.66
C TYR A 157 36.08 11.67 -4.35
N TRP A 158 35.37 11.16 -5.36
CA TRP A 158 33.98 10.71 -5.21
C TRP A 158 33.82 9.62 -4.15
N ALA A 159 34.75 8.66 -4.11
CA ALA A 159 34.82 7.61 -3.11
C ALA A 159 34.85 8.16 -1.67
N ARG A 160 35.66 9.18 -1.42
CA ARG A 160 35.76 9.78 -0.07
C ARG A 160 34.49 10.55 0.29
N ILE A 161 33.84 11.18 -0.68
CA ILE A 161 32.55 11.87 -0.48
C ILE A 161 31.46 10.86 -0.12
N LEU A 162 31.34 9.77 -0.90
CA LEU A 162 30.42 8.68 -0.63
C LEU A 162 30.67 8.06 0.75
N ALA A 163 31.92 7.76 1.09
CA ALA A 163 32.26 7.21 2.40
C ALA A 163 31.76 8.12 3.54
N ARG A 164 31.92 9.45 3.41
CA ARG A 164 31.52 10.39 4.48
C ARG A 164 30.02 10.57 4.62
N LYS A 165 29.27 10.50 3.51
CA LYS A 165 27.85 10.87 3.45
C LYS A 165 26.91 9.67 3.44
N VAL A 166 27.38 8.51 2.99
CA VAL A 166 26.53 7.35 2.76
C VAL A 166 26.90 6.20 3.69
N PHE A 167 28.19 5.98 3.98
CA PHE A 167 28.60 4.84 4.80
C PHE A 167 28.37 5.10 6.30
N PRO A 168 28.19 4.03 7.11
CA PRO A 168 28.05 4.17 8.55
C PRO A 168 29.31 4.80 9.18
N PRO A 169 29.19 5.59 10.27
CA PRO A 169 30.29 6.35 10.87
C PRO A 169 31.59 5.56 11.10
N ASN A 170 31.47 4.29 11.51
CA ASN A 170 32.61 3.42 11.82
C ASN A 170 33.43 3.02 10.57
N PHE A 171 32.85 3.16 9.37
CA PHE A 171 33.46 2.76 8.09
C PHE A 171 33.81 3.95 7.20
N ARG A 172 33.73 5.19 7.72
CA ARG A 172 34.08 6.41 6.98
C ARG A 172 35.60 6.64 6.86
N SER A 173 36.42 5.84 7.56
CA SER A 173 37.88 5.95 7.52
C SER A 173 38.47 5.50 6.18
N THR A 174 39.75 5.81 5.92
CA THR A 174 40.45 5.43 4.68
C THR A 174 40.95 3.99 4.67
N GLY A 175 41.04 3.34 5.84
CA GLY A 175 41.69 2.03 6.00
C GLY A 175 40.79 0.81 5.79
N PHE A 176 39.49 1.00 5.52
CA PHE A 176 38.57 -0.12 5.34
C PHE A 176 38.57 -0.63 3.89
N THR A 177 38.81 -1.93 3.73
CA THR A 177 39.02 -2.57 2.42
C THR A 177 37.92 -3.58 2.09
N MET A 178 37.71 -3.86 0.81
CA MET A 178 36.76 -4.87 0.33
C MET A 178 37.13 -6.25 0.86
N SER A 179 38.41 -6.63 0.82
CA SER A 179 38.90 -7.89 1.40
C SER A 179 38.66 -8.02 2.91
N SER A 180 38.58 -6.90 3.64
CA SER A 180 38.28 -6.92 5.08
C SER A 180 36.81 -7.20 5.41
N THR A 181 35.89 -7.00 4.46
CA THR A 181 34.46 -7.25 4.66
C THR A 181 34.16 -8.73 4.92
N ALA A 182 34.97 -9.64 4.38
CA ALA A 182 34.88 -11.07 4.65
C ALA A 182 35.12 -11.43 6.14
N LYS A 183 35.69 -10.52 6.93
CA LYS A 183 35.92 -10.69 8.37
C LYS A 183 34.76 -10.15 9.23
N LEU A 184 33.76 -9.52 8.63
CA LEU A 184 32.57 -9.06 9.36
C LEU A 184 31.81 -10.27 9.91
N LEU A 185 31.36 -10.19 11.16
CA LEU A 185 30.69 -11.29 11.84
C LEU A 185 29.42 -11.73 11.10
N SER A 186 28.66 -10.76 10.59
CA SER A 186 27.47 -11.02 9.75
C SER A 186 27.79 -11.79 8.47
N PHE A 187 28.94 -11.50 7.85
CA PHE A 187 29.41 -12.20 6.66
C PHE A 187 29.84 -13.63 7.01
N GLN A 188 30.63 -13.81 8.07
CA GLN A 188 31.07 -15.12 8.54
C GLN A 188 29.92 -16.02 9.01
N ASN A 189 28.89 -15.42 9.60
CA ASN A 189 27.70 -16.13 10.06
C ASN A 189 26.67 -16.37 8.94
N HIS A 190 26.96 -15.98 7.69
CA HIS A 190 26.05 -16.08 6.55
C HIS A 190 24.69 -15.41 6.80
N SER A 191 24.66 -14.34 7.61
CA SER A 191 23.42 -13.66 8.00
C SER A 191 22.99 -12.57 7.01
N GLN A 192 23.72 -12.42 5.90
CA GLN A 192 23.46 -11.45 4.84
C GLN A 192 23.83 -12.05 3.48
N PRO A 193 23.21 -11.58 2.39
CA PRO A 193 23.51 -12.09 1.07
C PRO A 193 24.94 -11.74 0.64
N PHE A 194 25.52 -12.57 -0.23
CA PHE A 194 26.84 -12.34 -0.80
C PHE A 194 26.80 -11.11 -1.74
N PRO A 195 27.54 -10.04 -1.44
CA PRO A 195 27.47 -8.78 -2.16
C PRO A 195 28.35 -8.80 -3.42
N ILE A 196 27.80 -8.30 -4.53
CA ILE A 196 28.50 -8.20 -5.81
C ILE A 196 28.42 -6.75 -6.33
N ILE A 197 29.58 -6.20 -6.67
CA ILE A 197 29.72 -4.91 -7.36
C ILE A 197 29.99 -5.19 -8.83
N THR A 198 29.42 -4.37 -9.72
CA THR A 198 29.64 -4.44 -11.16
C THR A 198 30.14 -3.11 -11.70
N ALA A 199 31.14 -3.15 -12.58
CA ALA A 199 31.67 -1.99 -13.29
C ALA A 199 31.86 -2.37 -14.75
N VAL A 200 31.82 -1.37 -15.63
CA VAL A 200 32.09 -1.58 -17.07
C VAL A 200 33.52 -1.11 -17.35
N GLU A 201 34.31 -1.92 -18.04
CA GLU A 201 35.58 -1.42 -18.59
C GLU A 201 35.28 -0.40 -19.68
N VAL A 202 36.05 0.68 -19.74
CA VAL A 202 35.94 1.65 -20.81
C VAL A 202 37.29 1.88 -21.46
N VAL A 203 37.35 1.77 -22.77
CA VAL A 203 38.47 2.24 -23.57
C VAL A 203 38.23 3.72 -23.92
N PRO A 204 39.12 4.65 -23.49
CA PRO A 204 39.00 6.04 -23.89
C PRO A 204 38.93 6.18 -25.41
N GLU A 205 38.02 7.03 -25.92
CA GLU A 205 37.77 7.33 -27.34
C GLU A 205 37.02 6.25 -28.14
N VAL A 206 36.61 5.14 -27.53
CA VAL A 206 35.74 4.14 -28.16
C VAL A 206 34.34 4.26 -27.57
N GLU A 207 33.31 4.41 -28.42
CA GLU A 207 31.93 4.28 -27.97
C GLU A 207 31.62 2.79 -27.74
N GLU A 208 31.42 2.41 -26.48
CA GLU A 208 31.03 1.06 -26.10
C GLU A 208 29.50 0.97 -25.95
N GLY A 209 28.89 -0.04 -26.58
CA GLY A 209 27.47 -0.34 -26.44
C GLY A 209 27.24 -1.66 -25.69
N SER A 210 26.02 -1.88 -25.20
CA SER A 210 25.66 -3.02 -24.35
C SER A 210 25.97 -4.43 -24.89
N ILE A 211 26.15 -4.59 -26.21
CA ILE A 211 26.34 -5.89 -26.86
C ILE A 211 27.70 -6.51 -26.51
N ASP A 212 28.78 -5.72 -26.59
CA ASP A 212 30.16 -6.20 -26.45
C ASP A 212 30.88 -5.52 -25.26
N SER A 213 30.16 -4.87 -24.36
CA SER A 213 30.74 -4.24 -23.16
C SER A 213 31.39 -5.28 -22.23
N HIS A 214 32.52 -4.92 -21.61
CA HIS A 214 33.22 -5.80 -20.69
C HIS A 214 32.78 -5.54 -19.25
N ILE A 215 32.15 -6.52 -18.61
CA ILE A 215 31.60 -6.37 -17.27
C ILE A 215 32.59 -6.94 -16.27
N ILE A 216 33.15 -6.07 -15.42
CA ILE A 216 34.00 -6.44 -14.30
C ILE A 216 33.16 -6.65 -13.05
N GLU A 217 33.30 -7.81 -12.45
CA GLU A 217 32.72 -8.20 -11.18
C GLU A 217 33.74 -8.02 -10.04
N ILE A 218 33.29 -7.46 -8.93
CA ILE A 218 34.10 -7.23 -7.74
C ILE A 218 33.37 -7.77 -6.51
N THR A 219 34.02 -8.66 -5.77
CA THR A 219 33.48 -9.34 -4.59
C THR A 219 34.44 -9.18 -3.40
N PRO A 220 34.06 -9.63 -2.17
CA PRO A 220 34.98 -9.62 -1.03
C PRO A 220 36.26 -10.44 -1.22
N PHE A 221 36.29 -11.31 -2.23
CA PHE A 221 37.40 -12.25 -2.45
C PHE A 221 38.13 -12.00 -3.77
N GLU A 222 37.38 -11.64 -4.82
CA GLU A 222 37.88 -11.70 -6.19
C GLU A 222 37.46 -10.47 -6.99
N PHE A 223 38.29 -10.15 -7.97
CA PHE A 223 38.08 -9.08 -8.95
C PHE A 223 38.37 -9.66 -10.34
N GLY A 224 37.45 -9.54 -11.29
CA GLY A 224 37.61 -10.14 -12.61
C GLY A 224 36.34 -10.13 -13.43
N SER A 225 36.25 -11.01 -14.43
CA SER A 225 35.07 -11.11 -15.28
C SER A 225 34.82 -12.55 -15.71
N TRP A 226 33.53 -12.89 -15.83
CA TRP A 226 33.05 -14.13 -16.44
C TRP A 226 32.95 -14.03 -17.97
N ASP A 227 33.05 -12.83 -18.53
CA ASP A 227 32.98 -12.62 -19.97
C ASP A 227 34.14 -13.33 -20.68
N SER A 228 33.88 -13.89 -21.85
CA SER A 228 34.87 -14.70 -22.60
C SER A 228 36.13 -13.94 -23.01
N PHE A 229 36.12 -12.61 -22.97
CA PHE A 229 37.28 -11.76 -23.26
C PHE A 229 38.30 -11.70 -22.14
N LEU A 230 37.96 -12.12 -20.92
CA LEU A 230 38.89 -12.18 -19.81
C LEU A 230 38.81 -13.55 -19.13
N ASN A 231 37.60 -13.98 -18.79
CA ASN A 231 37.26 -15.21 -18.08
C ASN A 231 38.31 -15.59 -17.02
N ALA A 232 38.62 -14.63 -16.16
CA ALA A 232 39.69 -14.72 -15.17
C ALA A 232 39.43 -13.78 -14.00
N PHE A 233 39.91 -14.20 -12.83
CA PHE A 233 39.78 -13.48 -11.57
C PHE A 233 41.14 -13.40 -10.86
N THR A 234 41.33 -12.34 -10.09
CA THR A 234 42.46 -12.14 -9.17
C THR A 234 41.95 -11.89 -7.76
N ASP A 235 42.75 -12.20 -6.74
CA ASP A 235 42.43 -11.88 -5.35
C ASP A 235 42.35 -10.36 -5.16
N VAL A 236 41.18 -9.88 -4.71
CA VAL A 236 40.89 -8.46 -4.53
C VAL A 236 41.86 -7.80 -3.55
N LYS A 237 42.38 -8.55 -2.57
CA LYS A 237 43.32 -8.06 -1.56
C LYS A 237 44.62 -7.54 -2.17
N PHE A 238 45.03 -8.08 -3.32
CA PHE A 238 46.34 -7.82 -3.93
C PHE A 238 46.28 -6.96 -5.19
N LEU A 239 45.18 -6.25 -5.44
CA LEU A 239 44.94 -5.46 -6.66
C LEU A 239 46.02 -4.41 -6.99
N GLY A 240 46.79 -3.95 -6.00
CA GLY A 240 47.88 -2.99 -6.23
C GLY A 240 49.20 -3.61 -6.69
N SER A 241 49.28 -4.94 -6.79
CA SER A 241 50.54 -5.67 -7.06
C SER A 241 50.87 -5.70 -8.55
N ASN A 242 52.16 -5.62 -8.88
CA ASN A 242 52.62 -5.79 -10.26
C ASN A 242 52.57 -7.28 -10.65
N LEU A 243 51.61 -7.65 -11.50
CA LEU A 243 51.46 -9.00 -12.03
C LEU A 243 51.85 -9.06 -13.52
N LEU A 244 52.50 -10.15 -13.92
CA LEU A 244 52.79 -10.50 -15.30
C LEU A 244 52.25 -11.91 -15.56
N ASN A 245 51.26 -12.02 -16.46
CA ASN A 245 50.58 -13.27 -16.76
C ASN A 245 50.07 -13.98 -15.49
N GLY A 246 49.43 -13.20 -14.60
CA GLY A 246 48.87 -13.68 -13.34
C GLY A 246 49.88 -14.04 -12.24
N ARG A 247 51.17 -13.75 -12.42
CA ARG A 247 52.22 -14.02 -11.41
C ARG A 247 52.91 -12.73 -10.98
N PRO A 248 53.25 -12.56 -9.69
CA PRO A 248 53.91 -11.35 -9.23
C PRO A 248 55.32 -11.22 -9.83
N ILE A 249 55.66 -9.99 -10.25
CA ILE A 249 56.97 -9.69 -10.82
C ILE A 249 58.02 -9.70 -9.70
N GLN A 250 59.17 -10.33 -9.95
CA GLN A 250 60.32 -10.27 -9.06
C GLN A 250 61.06 -8.95 -9.28
N GLU A 251 61.18 -8.13 -8.23
CA GLU A 251 61.98 -6.91 -8.28
C GLU A 251 63.44 -7.24 -7.94
N ASN A 252 64.38 -6.75 -8.75
CA ASN A 252 65.82 -6.86 -8.47
C ASN A 252 66.21 -5.87 -7.37
N LEU A 253 65.78 -6.14 -6.13
CA LEU A 253 66.28 -5.45 -4.94
C LEU A 253 67.69 -5.99 -4.61
N PRO A 254 68.65 -5.12 -4.21
CA PRO A 254 69.98 -5.60 -3.86
C PRO A 254 69.88 -6.55 -2.66
N ASN A 255 70.19 -7.83 -2.91
CA ASN A 255 70.26 -8.97 -1.97
C ASN A 255 68.97 -9.74 -1.64
N LEU A 256 67.84 -9.54 -2.32
CA LEU A 256 66.67 -10.43 -2.19
C LEU A 256 65.99 -10.69 -3.55
N ASN A 257 65.88 -11.96 -3.95
CA ASN A 257 65.01 -12.41 -5.05
C ASN A 257 63.59 -12.64 -4.52
N GLU A 258 62.92 -11.60 -4.04
CA GLU A 258 61.57 -11.69 -3.48
C GLU A 258 60.54 -10.96 -4.35
N SER A 259 59.35 -11.55 -4.50
CA SER A 259 58.20 -10.92 -5.14
C SER A 259 57.42 -10.09 -4.13
N THR A 260 57.12 -8.84 -4.44
CA THR A 260 56.35 -7.93 -3.57
C THR A 260 54.86 -7.96 -3.92
N CYS A 261 54.01 -8.18 -2.91
CA CYS A 261 52.55 -8.09 -3.06
C CYS A 261 52.03 -6.87 -2.29
N THR A 262 51.22 -6.04 -2.93
CA THR A 262 50.67 -4.82 -2.33
C THR A 262 49.20 -5.03 -1.94
N SER A 263 48.88 -4.78 -0.67
CA SER A 263 47.51 -4.82 -0.14
C SER A 263 46.98 -3.44 0.24
N GLY A 264 45.66 -3.27 0.24
CA GLY A 264 44.99 -2.03 0.64
C GLY A 264 44.62 -1.10 -0.51
N PHE A 265 44.94 -1.47 -1.76
CA PHE A 265 44.44 -0.80 -2.96
C PHE A 265 42.91 -0.97 -3.12
N ASP A 266 42.38 -2.07 -2.55
CA ASP A 266 40.97 -2.46 -2.54
C ASP A 266 40.13 -1.68 -1.52
N SER A 267 40.34 -0.38 -1.40
CA SER A 267 39.50 0.47 -0.55
C SER A 267 38.03 0.28 -0.94
N LEU A 268 37.17 -0.08 0.02
CA LEU A 268 35.76 -0.37 -0.26
C LEU A 268 35.07 0.82 -0.93
N ALA A 269 35.31 2.02 -0.41
CA ALA A 269 34.75 3.26 -0.95
C ALA A 269 35.17 3.50 -2.40
N PHE A 270 36.43 3.19 -2.77
CA PHE A 270 36.92 3.34 -4.14
C PHE A 270 36.25 2.36 -5.10
N LEU A 271 36.10 1.09 -4.70
CA LEU A 271 35.42 0.09 -5.53
C LEU A 271 33.92 0.37 -5.66
N THR A 272 33.25 0.82 -4.58
CA THR A 272 31.85 1.28 -4.65
C THR A 272 31.68 2.51 -5.56
N ALA A 273 32.60 3.47 -5.49
CA ALA A 273 32.56 4.67 -6.32
C ALA A 273 32.81 4.38 -7.79
N THR A 274 33.64 3.39 -8.10
CA THR A 274 33.91 2.94 -9.48
C THR A 274 32.61 2.55 -10.19
N SER A 275 31.74 1.82 -9.51
CA SER A 275 30.41 1.41 -10.00
C SER A 275 29.34 2.52 -9.90
N SER A 276 29.69 3.75 -9.49
CA SER A 276 28.75 4.88 -9.35
C SER A 276 29.34 6.22 -9.81
N GLY A 277 30.17 6.17 -10.86
CA GLY A 277 30.98 7.29 -11.35
C GLY A 277 30.22 8.42 -12.05
N LEU A 278 28.90 8.29 -12.28
CA LEU A 278 28.09 9.27 -13.02
C LEU A 278 28.18 10.72 -12.49
N PHE A 279 28.41 10.89 -11.18
CA PHE A 279 28.56 12.22 -10.55
C PHE A 279 29.88 12.94 -10.92
N ASN A 280 30.85 12.25 -11.52
CA ASN A 280 32.11 12.84 -11.95
C ASN A 280 31.92 13.88 -13.05
N ILE A 281 30.84 13.76 -13.83
CA ILE A 281 30.49 14.74 -14.85
C ILE A 281 30.30 16.12 -14.20
N VAL A 282 29.63 16.21 -13.05
CA VAL A 282 29.47 17.46 -12.30
C VAL A 282 30.83 18.03 -11.88
N LEU A 283 31.73 17.19 -11.36
CA LEU A 283 33.08 17.60 -10.98
C LEU A 283 33.89 18.10 -12.18
N GLN A 284 33.78 17.44 -13.33
CA GLN A 284 34.44 17.86 -14.57
C GLN A 284 33.88 19.16 -15.14
N TYR A 285 32.57 19.36 -15.11
CA TYR A 285 31.96 20.56 -15.68
C TYR A 285 32.23 21.78 -14.81
N VAL A 286 32.17 21.65 -13.47
CA VAL A 286 32.65 22.68 -12.53
C VAL A 286 34.12 22.99 -12.82
N TYR A 287 34.93 21.95 -13.08
CA TYR A 287 36.34 22.07 -13.44
C TYR A 287 36.57 22.75 -14.80
N LYS A 288 35.73 22.49 -15.82
CA LYS A 288 35.77 23.08 -17.16
C LYS A 288 35.27 24.53 -17.22
N LEU A 289 34.52 25.01 -16.24
CA LEU A 289 34.11 26.42 -16.14
C LEU A 289 35.17 27.34 -15.53
N LEU A 290 36.03 26.79 -14.68
CA LEU A 290 37.13 27.54 -14.04
C LEU A 290 38.14 28.20 -15.01
N PRO A 291 38.35 27.75 -16.28
CA PRO A 291 39.27 28.40 -17.22
C PRO A 291 38.63 29.50 -18.10
N GLY A 292 37.32 29.76 -18.03
CA GLY A 292 36.63 30.57 -19.05
C GLY A 292 36.83 32.09 -18.97
N SER A 293 37.08 32.67 -17.79
CA SER A 293 37.10 34.13 -17.62
C SER A 293 38.41 34.73 -17.09
N MET A 294 39.44 33.93 -16.82
CA MET A 294 40.65 34.38 -16.12
C MET A 294 41.92 33.74 -16.72
N SER A 295 42.33 34.16 -17.91
CA SER A 295 43.54 33.66 -18.59
C SER A 295 44.84 33.88 -17.79
N GLU A 296 44.86 34.83 -16.85
CA GLU A 296 46.02 35.11 -15.98
C GLU A 296 46.18 34.13 -14.80
N LEU A 297 45.12 33.44 -14.39
CA LEU A 297 45.15 32.49 -13.26
C LEU A 297 45.42 31.04 -13.69
N LEU A 298 45.45 30.75 -15.00
CA LEU A 298 45.69 29.41 -15.56
C LEU A 298 46.94 28.70 -14.99
N PRO A 299 48.09 29.38 -14.80
CA PRO A 299 49.29 28.75 -14.23
C PRO A 299 49.09 28.34 -12.76
N TYR A 300 48.51 29.23 -11.95
CA TYR A 300 48.19 28.98 -10.54
C TYR A 300 47.14 27.88 -10.40
N PHE A 301 46.16 27.84 -11.30
CA PHE A 301 45.13 26.82 -11.36
C PHE A 301 45.73 25.46 -11.74
N SER A 302 46.59 25.40 -12.76
CA SER A 302 47.32 24.18 -13.11
C SER A 302 48.19 23.66 -11.95
N GLN A 303 48.73 24.56 -11.14
CA GLN A 303 49.55 24.23 -9.97
C GLN A 303 48.70 23.76 -8.78
N LEU A 304 47.51 24.34 -8.61
CA LEU A 304 46.48 23.89 -7.66
C LEU A 304 46.03 22.47 -8.00
N LEU A 305 45.82 22.15 -9.27
CA LEU A 305 45.41 20.81 -9.70
C LEU A 305 46.51 19.76 -9.57
N LYS A 306 47.76 20.16 -9.81
CA LYS A 306 48.93 19.34 -9.45
C LYS A 306 49.00 19.08 -7.94
N MET A 307 48.61 20.06 -7.11
CA MET A 307 48.51 19.92 -5.65
C MET A 307 47.37 18.96 -5.25
N PHE A 308 46.25 18.96 -5.96
CA PHE A 308 45.18 17.95 -5.88
C PHE A 308 45.54 16.61 -6.56
N GLY A 309 46.82 16.37 -6.84
CA GLY A 309 47.27 15.05 -7.26
C GLY A 309 47.12 14.75 -8.74
N PHE A 310 46.48 15.61 -9.53
CA PHE A 310 46.24 15.38 -10.94
C PHE A 310 47.49 15.64 -11.78
N VAL A 311 47.84 14.71 -12.68
CA VAL A 311 49.06 14.77 -13.51
C VAL A 311 48.67 14.59 -14.98
N LYS A 312 49.25 15.41 -15.89
CA LYS A 312 49.13 15.21 -17.34
C LYS A 312 49.65 13.82 -17.72
N SER A 313 48.81 13.01 -18.38
CA SER A 313 49.23 11.75 -19.00
C SER A 313 50.27 12.03 -20.11
N PRO A 314 51.34 11.22 -20.25
CA PRO A 314 52.28 11.33 -21.36
C PRO A 314 51.76 10.74 -22.68
N VAL A 315 50.56 10.13 -22.66
CA VAL A 315 49.89 9.62 -23.85
C VAL A 315 48.63 10.44 -24.08
N LEU A 316 48.62 11.10 -25.23
CA LEU A 316 47.60 11.95 -25.85
C LEU A 316 47.63 13.44 -25.48
N ASP A 317 47.76 14.22 -26.54
CA ASP A 317 47.97 15.66 -26.61
C ASP A 317 46.61 16.37 -26.54
N GLU A 318 45.91 16.24 -25.41
CA GLU A 318 44.79 17.10 -25.02
C GLU A 318 44.64 17.03 -23.49
N THR A 319 44.12 18.11 -22.88
CA THR A 319 44.26 18.48 -21.45
C THR A 319 43.48 17.64 -20.42
N ALA A 320 43.39 16.31 -20.55
CA ALA A 320 42.34 15.53 -19.91
C ALA A 320 42.75 14.78 -18.62
N TYR A 321 41.92 14.95 -17.59
CA TYR A 321 41.86 14.19 -16.34
C TYR A 321 40.99 12.95 -16.59
N SER A 322 41.30 11.78 -16.02
CA SER A 322 40.46 10.59 -16.21
C SER A 322 39.18 10.67 -15.36
N GLU A 323 38.02 10.63 -16.03
CA GLU A 323 36.69 10.40 -15.42
C GLU A 323 36.57 9.03 -14.76
N PHE A 324 37.25 8.05 -15.37
CA PHE A 324 37.14 6.65 -15.03
C PHE A 324 38.08 6.30 -13.88
N ALA A 325 37.70 5.26 -13.14
CA ALA A 325 38.53 4.69 -12.08
C ALA A 325 39.76 4.05 -12.71
N ILE A 326 40.94 4.37 -12.19
CA ILE A 326 42.20 3.86 -12.72
C ILE A 326 42.72 2.74 -11.80
N HIS A 327 42.76 1.52 -12.34
CA HIS A 327 43.44 0.38 -11.75
C HIS A 327 44.81 0.21 -12.41
N SER A 328 45.85 0.70 -11.73
CA SER A 328 47.24 0.70 -12.20
C SER A 328 48.13 0.26 -11.04
N PRO A 329 48.82 -0.89 -11.12
CA PRO A 329 48.98 -1.76 -12.29
C PRO A 329 47.73 -2.56 -12.67
N ASN A 330 47.60 -2.93 -13.95
CA ASN A 330 46.56 -3.84 -14.42
C ASN A 330 46.85 -5.28 -13.94
N PRO A 331 45.95 -5.93 -13.16
CA PRO A 331 46.18 -7.28 -12.66
C PRO A 331 46.19 -8.35 -13.76
N PHE A 332 45.65 -8.05 -14.94
CA PHE A 332 45.54 -8.99 -16.07
C PHE A 332 46.58 -8.78 -17.16
N TYR A 333 47.62 -7.98 -16.89
CA TYR A 333 48.66 -7.67 -17.86
C TYR A 333 49.36 -8.93 -18.40
N ASN A 334 49.42 -9.05 -19.73
CA ASN A 334 49.87 -10.20 -20.51
C ASN A 334 49.21 -11.55 -20.16
N TYR A 335 47.99 -11.53 -19.65
CA TYR A 335 47.22 -12.77 -19.46
C TYR A 335 46.81 -13.38 -20.81
N ILE A 336 47.13 -14.66 -20.99
CA ILE A 336 47.03 -15.38 -22.28
C ILE A 336 45.56 -15.69 -22.67
N GLY A 337 44.62 -15.60 -21.72
CA GLY A 337 43.20 -15.93 -21.94
C GLY A 337 42.32 -14.82 -22.49
N GLY A 338 42.82 -13.58 -22.62
CA GLY A 338 41.96 -12.42 -22.89
C GLY A 338 42.20 -11.69 -24.20
N ASN A 339 41.79 -12.27 -25.34
CA ASN A 339 41.84 -11.59 -26.64
C ASN A 339 40.48 -10.94 -26.94
N ALA A 340 40.39 -9.61 -26.82
CA ALA A 340 39.18 -8.82 -27.08
C ALA A 340 39.31 -7.93 -28.32
N LYS A 341 38.19 -7.36 -28.82
CA LYS A 341 38.21 -6.21 -29.75
C LYS A 341 38.60 -4.94 -28.96
N GLY A 342 39.57 -4.17 -29.46
CA GLY A 342 40.07 -2.94 -28.79
C GLY A 342 41.49 -3.09 -28.23
N ARG A 343 41.93 -2.16 -27.37
CA ARG A 343 43.15 -2.37 -26.56
C ARG A 343 42.84 -3.53 -25.61
N SER A 344 43.16 -4.75 -26.06
CA SER A 344 43.00 -6.00 -25.32
C SER A 344 43.37 -5.79 -23.84
N ILE A 345 42.47 -6.11 -22.91
CA ILE A 345 42.64 -5.94 -21.44
C ILE A 345 44.04 -6.35 -21.01
N ASN A 346 44.54 -7.45 -21.55
CA ASN A 346 45.86 -7.98 -21.28
C ASN A 346 47.05 -7.12 -21.79
N ASN A 347 46.89 -6.32 -22.83
CA ASN A 347 47.96 -5.47 -23.38
C ASN A 347 48.06 -4.10 -22.69
N ALA A 348 47.03 -3.67 -21.97
CA ALA A 348 47.01 -2.38 -21.29
C ALA A 348 47.75 -2.46 -19.94
N THR A 349 48.61 -1.47 -19.64
CA THR A 349 49.33 -1.41 -18.35
C THR A 349 48.46 -0.93 -17.20
N ALA A 350 47.32 -0.32 -17.50
CA ALA A 350 46.30 0.13 -16.56
C ALA A 350 44.91 -0.15 -17.12
N LEU A 351 43.97 -0.45 -16.24
CA LEU A 351 42.56 -0.71 -16.54
C LEU A 351 41.73 0.53 -16.14
N TYR A 352 40.79 0.92 -16.99
CA TYR A 352 39.89 2.05 -16.79
C TYR A 352 38.47 1.53 -16.63
N LEU A 353 37.82 1.85 -15.51
CA LEU A 353 36.48 1.38 -15.19
C LEU A 353 35.50 2.55 -15.00
N ALA A 354 34.30 2.40 -15.55
CA ALA A 354 33.18 3.33 -15.42
C ALA A 354 32.04 2.75 -14.58
N ASP A 355 30.98 3.54 -14.43
CA ASP A 355 29.73 3.12 -13.78
C ASP A 355 29.20 1.84 -14.45
N GLY A 356 28.66 0.91 -13.65
CA GLY A 356 28.15 -0.37 -14.12
C GLY A 356 26.97 -0.26 -15.10
N GLY A 357 26.28 0.90 -15.15
CA GLY A 357 25.17 1.16 -16.07
C GLY A 357 25.50 2.00 -17.29
N GLU A 358 26.78 2.40 -17.50
CA GLU A 358 27.18 3.34 -18.57
C GLU A 358 26.91 2.80 -19.98
N ASP A 359 26.95 1.47 -20.16
CA ASP A 359 26.65 0.79 -21.43
C ASP A 359 25.15 0.63 -21.72
N GLY A 360 24.28 1.16 -20.84
CA GLY A 360 22.83 1.05 -20.90
C GLY A 360 22.24 -0.12 -20.11
N GLN A 361 23.05 -1.04 -19.56
CA GLN A 361 22.60 -2.13 -18.69
C GLN A 361 22.52 -1.66 -17.24
N ASN A 362 21.60 -0.75 -16.95
CA ASN A 362 21.41 -0.13 -15.63
C ASN A 362 20.82 -1.09 -14.56
N ILE A 363 20.88 -2.41 -14.78
CA ILE A 363 20.58 -3.47 -13.83
C ILE A 363 21.65 -4.58 -13.98
N PRO A 364 22.31 -5.03 -12.89
CA PRO A 364 23.45 -5.94 -12.98
C PRO A 364 23.04 -7.42 -13.11
N PHE A 365 22.44 -7.81 -14.24
CA PHE A 365 22.04 -9.20 -14.48
C PHE A 365 23.23 -10.14 -14.68
N SER A 366 24.25 -9.71 -15.42
CA SER A 366 25.40 -10.53 -15.83
C SER A 366 26.01 -11.39 -14.71
N PRO A 367 26.38 -10.85 -13.54
CA PRO A 367 26.92 -11.69 -12.47
C PRO A 367 25.92 -12.75 -11.98
N LEU A 368 24.62 -12.49 -11.98
CA LEU A 368 23.65 -13.44 -11.41
C LEU A 368 23.19 -14.50 -12.42
N MET A 369 23.51 -14.32 -13.71
CA MET A 369 23.17 -15.23 -14.80
C MET A 369 24.27 -16.27 -15.10
N VAL A 370 25.19 -16.49 -14.16
CA VAL A 370 26.27 -17.48 -14.28
C VAL A 370 25.78 -18.86 -13.84
N SER A 371 25.91 -19.87 -14.70
CA SER A 371 25.37 -21.22 -14.45
C SER A 371 25.95 -21.89 -13.19
N SER A 372 27.21 -21.59 -12.85
CA SER A 372 27.87 -22.10 -11.65
C SER A 372 27.25 -21.61 -10.34
N ARG A 373 26.48 -20.52 -10.36
CA ARG A 373 25.80 -19.95 -9.18
C ARG A 373 24.46 -20.62 -8.86
N GLN A 374 23.91 -21.41 -9.79
CA GLN A 374 22.65 -22.17 -9.60
C GLN A 374 21.52 -21.30 -9.03
N VAL A 375 21.33 -20.10 -9.61
CA VAL A 375 20.27 -19.18 -9.17
C VAL A 375 18.93 -19.62 -9.77
N ASP A 376 17.92 -19.81 -8.92
CA ASP A 376 16.57 -20.23 -9.35
C ASP A 376 15.69 -19.04 -9.77
N ALA A 377 15.81 -17.92 -9.07
CA ALA A 377 14.99 -16.72 -9.30
C ALA A 377 15.78 -15.44 -9.01
N LEU A 378 15.48 -14.40 -9.79
CA LEU A 378 16.03 -13.05 -9.62
C LEU A 378 14.91 -12.09 -9.26
N ILE A 379 15.02 -11.44 -8.10
CA ILE A 379 14.15 -10.32 -7.73
C ILE A 379 14.85 -9.03 -8.13
N VAL A 380 14.25 -8.30 -9.05
CA VAL A 380 14.88 -7.19 -9.76
C VAL A 380 14.13 -5.90 -9.48
N PHE A 381 14.88 -4.86 -9.12
CA PHE A 381 14.35 -3.52 -8.87
C PHE A 381 14.96 -2.52 -9.84
N ASP A 382 14.13 -1.98 -10.71
CA ASP A 382 14.53 -0.94 -11.65
C ASP A 382 14.21 0.44 -11.10
N MET A 383 15.25 1.22 -10.89
CA MET A 383 15.19 2.59 -10.39
C MET A 383 15.71 3.58 -11.44
N GLY A 384 15.62 3.19 -12.71
CA GLY A 384 15.97 3.99 -13.88
C GLY A 384 15.27 5.34 -13.95
N SER A 385 15.88 6.27 -14.67
CA SER A 385 15.46 7.67 -14.77
C SER A 385 15.33 8.11 -16.22
N GLU A 386 14.42 7.47 -16.95
CA GLU A 386 14.25 7.68 -18.40
C GLU A 386 13.11 8.65 -18.70
N VAL A 387 11.87 8.24 -18.45
CA VAL A 387 10.67 9.00 -18.81
C VAL A 387 10.10 9.66 -17.56
N PHE A 388 10.26 10.97 -17.44
CA PHE A 388 9.88 11.74 -16.24
C PHE A 388 10.50 11.19 -14.95
N ASN A 389 11.76 10.74 -15.00
CA ASN A 389 12.48 10.07 -13.91
C ASN A 389 11.83 8.75 -13.47
N ARG A 390 11.34 7.97 -14.44
CA ARG A 390 10.80 6.62 -14.21
C ARG A 390 11.31 5.63 -15.27
N PRO A 391 11.40 4.33 -14.89
CA PRO A 391 11.70 3.23 -15.80
C PRO A 391 10.73 3.12 -16.97
N ASN A 392 11.27 2.84 -18.14
CA ASN A 392 10.51 2.49 -19.36
C ASN A 392 10.95 1.13 -19.96
N GLY A 393 11.63 0.30 -19.17
CA GLY A 393 12.16 -1.01 -19.60
C GLY A 393 13.42 -0.95 -20.48
N SER A 394 14.00 0.23 -20.77
CA SER A 394 15.19 0.35 -21.62
C SER A 394 16.40 -0.46 -21.12
N SER A 395 16.63 -0.51 -19.80
CA SER A 395 17.70 -1.31 -19.19
C SER A 395 17.52 -2.83 -19.42
N LEU A 396 16.29 -3.34 -19.31
CA LEU A 396 15.95 -4.73 -19.65
C LEU A 396 16.23 -5.01 -21.14
N ILE A 397 15.87 -4.07 -22.01
CA ILE A 397 16.08 -4.19 -23.45
C ILE A 397 17.59 -4.18 -23.78
N ALA A 398 18.39 -3.34 -23.12
CA ALA A 398 19.84 -3.31 -23.32
C ALA A 398 20.50 -4.64 -22.92
N THR A 399 20.05 -5.23 -21.82
CA THR A 399 20.48 -6.56 -21.36
C THR A 399 20.02 -7.66 -22.33
N ALA A 400 18.77 -7.62 -22.78
CA ALA A 400 18.23 -8.57 -23.76
C ALA A 400 19.02 -8.51 -25.07
N LYS A 401 19.36 -7.31 -25.56
CA LYS A 401 20.19 -7.13 -26.76
C LYS A 401 21.55 -7.84 -26.65
N ARG A 402 22.20 -7.79 -25.48
CA ARG A 402 23.46 -8.52 -25.22
C ARG A 402 23.27 -10.03 -25.38
N TYR A 403 22.30 -10.61 -24.68
CA TYR A 403 22.08 -12.06 -24.69
C TYR A 403 21.43 -12.60 -25.97
N HIS A 404 20.73 -11.76 -26.73
CA HIS A 404 20.05 -12.13 -27.98
C HIS A 404 20.91 -11.84 -29.22
N ALA A 405 22.05 -11.17 -29.07
CA ALA A 405 22.91 -10.81 -30.19
C ALA A 405 23.35 -12.05 -31.01
N ASN A 406 23.12 -11.97 -32.31
CA ASN A 406 23.62 -12.97 -33.28
C ASN A 406 25.05 -12.64 -33.75
N TYR A 407 25.46 -11.39 -33.59
CA TYR A 407 26.78 -10.87 -33.92
C TYR A 407 27.35 -10.24 -32.63
N SER A 408 28.16 -10.99 -31.92
CA SER A 408 28.94 -10.49 -30.79
C SER A 408 30.25 -11.25 -30.80
N ASP A 409 31.33 -10.57 -30.41
CA ASP A 409 32.61 -11.24 -30.24
C ASP A 409 32.70 -11.95 -28.87
N LEU A 410 31.75 -11.67 -27.97
CA LEU A 410 31.54 -12.44 -26.74
C LEU A 410 30.96 -13.81 -27.06
N ARG A 411 31.47 -14.82 -26.37
CA ARG A 411 30.85 -16.14 -26.31
C ARG A 411 29.65 -16.07 -25.38
N ILE A 412 28.48 -15.81 -25.93
CA ILE A 412 27.23 -15.80 -25.18
C ILE A 412 26.81 -17.25 -24.91
N PRO A 413 26.57 -17.64 -23.64
CA PRO A 413 26.19 -19.01 -23.35
C PRO A 413 24.73 -19.27 -23.78
N LEU A 414 24.47 -20.49 -24.26
CA LEU A 414 23.15 -21.02 -24.63
C LEU A 414 22.77 -22.15 -23.68
N PHE A 415 21.48 -22.39 -23.50
CA PHE A 415 21.01 -23.56 -22.76
C PHE A 415 20.19 -24.49 -23.67
N GLN A 416 20.23 -25.78 -23.35
CA GLN A 416 19.47 -26.80 -24.08
C GLN A 416 18.18 -27.12 -23.31
N ASP A 417 17.03 -27.01 -23.97
CA ASP A 417 15.74 -27.39 -23.40
C ASP A 417 15.54 -28.92 -23.39
N GLU A 418 14.47 -29.38 -22.71
CA GLU A 418 14.14 -30.82 -22.63
C GLU A 418 13.87 -31.46 -24.00
N SER A 419 13.49 -30.67 -25.01
CA SER A 419 13.29 -31.12 -26.39
C SER A 419 14.58 -31.28 -27.18
N GLY A 420 15.72 -30.87 -26.60
CA GLY A 420 17.03 -30.86 -27.24
C GLY A 420 17.33 -29.60 -28.07
N SER A 421 16.42 -28.62 -28.07
CA SER A 421 16.56 -27.35 -28.80
C SER A 421 17.44 -26.36 -28.01
N HIS A 422 18.19 -25.53 -28.73
CA HIS A 422 19.08 -24.53 -28.12
C HIS A 422 18.36 -23.18 -28.00
N ARG A 423 18.41 -22.56 -26.83
CA ARG A 423 17.73 -21.30 -26.52
C ARG A 423 18.69 -20.29 -25.88
N ARG A 424 18.39 -19.00 -26.04
CA ARG A 424 19.13 -17.90 -25.38
C ARG A 424 18.79 -17.84 -23.89
N MET A 425 19.76 -17.51 -23.03
CA MET A 425 19.56 -17.52 -21.57
C MET A 425 18.74 -16.37 -20.98
N PHE A 426 18.36 -15.36 -21.78
CA PHE A 426 17.56 -14.23 -21.31
C PHE A 426 16.18 -14.26 -22.00
N PRO A 427 15.07 -14.02 -21.28
CA PRO A 427 13.74 -14.08 -21.87
C PRO A 427 13.50 -12.91 -22.86
N ILE A 428 12.47 -13.05 -23.68
CA ILE A 428 11.99 -11.99 -24.57
C ILE A 428 11.43 -10.86 -23.70
N ILE A 429 11.92 -9.65 -23.95
CA ILE A 429 11.50 -8.42 -23.27
C ILE A 429 10.67 -7.58 -24.24
N PRO A 430 9.52 -7.02 -23.82
CA PRO A 430 8.71 -6.12 -24.65
C PRO A 430 9.47 -4.84 -25.01
N THR A 431 9.01 -4.14 -26.06
CA THR A 431 9.54 -2.81 -26.39
C THR A 431 9.18 -1.80 -25.30
N SER A 432 9.89 -0.66 -25.22
CA SER A 432 9.55 0.40 -24.26
C SER A 432 8.14 0.97 -24.46
N GLU A 433 7.65 0.98 -25.69
CA GLU A 433 6.27 1.39 -26.01
C GLU A 433 5.26 0.39 -25.44
N GLU A 434 5.45 -0.91 -25.74
CA GLU A 434 4.60 -1.98 -25.24
C GLU A 434 4.64 -2.10 -23.71
N TYR A 435 5.82 -1.90 -23.11
CA TYR A 435 6.03 -1.87 -21.67
C TYR A 435 5.12 -0.82 -21.00
N LEU A 436 5.08 0.40 -21.56
CA LEU A 436 4.28 1.50 -21.04
C LEU A 436 2.78 1.28 -21.29
N GLU A 437 2.40 0.84 -22.50
CA GLU A 437 1.01 0.57 -22.88
C GLU A 437 0.36 -0.52 -22.01
N ARG A 438 1.12 -1.56 -21.65
CA ARG A 438 0.64 -2.66 -20.80
C ARG A 438 0.70 -2.37 -19.30
N GLY A 439 1.17 -1.19 -18.91
CA GLY A 439 1.27 -0.76 -17.52
C GLY A 439 2.23 -1.62 -16.70
N PHE A 440 3.33 -2.08 -17.28
CA PHE A 440 4.31 -2.94 -16.59
C PHE A 440 5.08 -2.21 -15.49
N GLN A 441 5.11 -0.87 -15.53
CA GLN A 441 5.64 -0.04 -14.45
C GLN A 441 4.80 -0.08 -13.17
N GLU A 442 3.50 -0.42 -13.24
CA GLU A 442 2.57 -0.23 -12.11
C GLU A 442 2.50 -1.44 -11.16
N ARG A 443 3.18 -2.55 -11.50
CA ARG A 443 3.05 -3.83 -10.79
C ARG A 443 4.29 -4.72 -10.98
N PRO A 444 4.50 -5.73 -10.12
CA PRO A 444 5.50 -6.75 -10.38
C PRO A 444 5.17 -7.54 -11.65
N VAL A 445 6.19 -7.84 -12.45
CA VAL A 445 6.08 -8.60 -13.70
C VAL A 445 7.04 -9.77 -13.66
N PHE A 446 6.55 -10.95 -14.05
CA PHE A 446 7.36 -12.16 -14.13
C PHE A 446 7.74 -12.39 -15.60
N PHE A 447 9.04 -12.44 -15.89
CA PHE A 447 9.56 -12.78 -17.22
C PHE A 447 10.23 -14.16 -17.18
N GLY A 448 10.05 -14.94 -18.25
CA GLY A 448 10.61 -16.30 -18.34
C GLY A 448 9.79 -17.33 -17.58
N CYS A 449 8.45 -17.17 -17.52
CA CYS A 449 7.54 -18.12 -16.87
C CYS A 449 7.41 -19.42 -17.66
N SER A 450 7.53 -19.34 -18.98
CA SER A 450 7.54 -20.48 -19.89
C SER A 450 8.91 -20.60 -20.57
N ILE A 451 9.27 -21.84 -20.91
CA ILE A 451 10.45 -22.12 -21.75
C ILE A 451 10.37 -21.41 -23.11
N ASP A 452 9.15 -21.17 -23.59
CA ASP A 452 8.89 -20.50 -24.87
C ASP A 452 9.16 -19.00 -24.83
N ASP A 453 9.25 -18.41 -23.63
CA ASP A 453 9.65 -17.01 -23.45
C ASP A 453 11.13 -16.80 -23.77
N TYR A 454 11.92 -17.87 -23.88
CA TYR A 454 13.33 -17.83 -24.25
C TYR A 454 13.49 -18.08 -25.76
N PRO A 455 14.08 -17.14 -26.53
CA PRO A 455 14.10 -17.23 -27.97
C PRO A 455 14.98 -18.40 -28.45
N LEU A 456 14.47 -19.12 -29.45
CA LEU A 456 15.20 -20.20 -30.12
C LEU A 456 16.44 -19.65 -30.83
N TYR A 457 17.55 -20.37 -30.71
CA TYR A 457 18.75 -20.10 -31.48
C TYR A 457 18.78 -20.98 -32.73
N ASN A 458 18.50 -20.37 -33.89
CA ASN A 458 18.48 -21.05 -35.20
C ASN A 458 19.78 -20.88 -36.00
N GLY A 459 20.81 -20.29 -35.40
CA GLY A 459 22.11 -20.10 -36.05
C GLY A 459 22.94 -21.39 -36.07
N ASN A 460 23.94 -21.45 -36.96
CA ASN A 460 24.94 -22.51 -36.87
C ASN A 460 25.72 -22.34 -35.56
N ILE A 461 25.82 -23.43 -34.78
CA ILE A 461 26.69 -23.47 -33.60
C ILE A 461 28.13 -23.59 -34.12
N LEU A 462 28.68 -22.45 -34.55
CA LEU A 462 30.12 -22.29 -34.67
C LEU A 462 30.70 -22.39 -33.25
N ASN A 463 31.97 -22.78 -33.11
CA ASN A 463 32.69 -22.98 -31.83
C ASN A 463 32.74 -21.74 -30.88
N GLN A 464 31.91 -20.74 -31.12
CA GLN A 464 31.75 -19.47 -30.40
C GLN A 464 30.70 -19.53 -29.29
N PHE A 465 29.73 -20.46 -29.30
CA PHE A 465 28.70 -20.52 -28.26
C PHE A 465 28.95 -21.66 -27.27
N GLU A 466 28.91 -21.36 -25.97
CA GLU A 466 29.01 -22.37 -24.91
C GLU A 466 27.61 -22.94 -24.61
N ILE A 467 27.44 -24.26 -24.71
CA ILE A 467 26.15 -24.92 -24.47
C ILE A 467 26.13 -25.48 -23.05
N GLN A 468 25.26 -24.94 -22.20
CA GLN A 468 24.98 -25.47 -20.87
C GLN A 468 23.89 -26.55 -20.95
N ARG A 469 24.21 -27.75 -20.50
CA ARG A 469 23.26 -28.87 -20.40
C ARG A 469 22.63 -28.90 -19.02
N SER A 470 21.34 -29.21 -18.96
CA SER A 470 20.59 -29.33 -17.69
C SER A 470 20.56 -28.05 -16.85
N PHE A 471 20.73 -26.89 -17.49
CA PHE A 471 20.64 -25.57 -16.85
C PHE A 471 19.39 -24.86 -17.35
N ILE A 472 18.56 -24.39 -16.41
CA ILE A 472 17.38 -23.57 -16.67
C ILE A 472 17.71 -22.16 -16.16
N PRO A 473 17.61 -21.11 -17.00
CA PRO A 473 17.84 -19.74 -16.53
C PRO A 473 16.84 -19.33 -15.43
N PRO A 474 17.25 -18.42 -14.52
CA PRO A 474 16.40 -18.02 -13.42
C PRO A 474 15.13 -17.29 -13.87
N LEU A 475 14.05 -17.49 -13.11
CA LEU A 475 12.81 -16.71 -13.25
C LEU A 475 13.07 -15.24 -12.88
N LEU A 476 12.69 -14.29 -13.73
CA LEU A 476 12.90 -12.87 -13.46
C LEU A 476 11.62 -12.26 -12.85
N ILE A 477 11.67 -11.86 -11.59
CA ILE A 477 10.62 -11.13 -10.88
C ILE A 477 11.00 -9.65 -10.87
N TYR A 478 10.47 -8.91 -11.83
CA TYR A 478 10.84 -7.54 -12.09
C TYR A 478 9.84 -6.55 -11.50
N GLN A 479 10.35 -5.52 -10.82
CA GLN A 479 9.58 -4.42 -10.28
C GLN A 479 10.24 -3.10 -10.66
N ALA A 480 9.48 -2.22 -11.31
CA ALA A 480 9.93 -0.87 -11.61
C ALA A 480 9.53 0.13 -10.52
N ASN A 481 10.28 1.23 -10.46
CA ASN A 481 9.92 2.39 -9.68
C ASN A 481 8.60 3.02 -10.16
N TYR A 482 7.63 3.14 -9.25
CA TYR A 482 6.35 3.76 -9.52
C TYR A 482 5.79 4.44 -8.26
N ASP A 483 5.00 5.49 -8.48
CA ASP A 483 4.41 6.26 -7.39
C ASP A 483 3.16 5.56 -6.88
N ILE A 484 3.26 4.94 -5.70
CA ILE A 484 2.15 4.21 -5.09
C ILE A 484 1.45 5.08 -4.03
N LEU A 485 2.21 5.55 -3.04
CA LEU A 485 1.78 6.49 -1.99
C LEU A 485 2.51 7.82 -2.06
N PHE A 486 3.77 7.84 -2.52
CA PHE A 486 4.61 9.03 -2.50
C PHE A 486 5.31 9.24 -3.85
N PRO A 487 5.40 10.49 -4.34
CA PRO A 487 6.14 10.81 -5.55
C PRO A 487 7.61 10.46 -5.41
N SER A 488 8.10 9.61 -6.31
CA SER A 488 9.43 9.02 -6.23
C SER A 488 10.27 9.31 -7.48
N ASN A 489 9.74 10.14 -8.37
CA ASN A 489 10.33 10.58 -9.63
C ASN A 489 11.37 11.70 -9.43
N THR A 490 12.31 11.49 -8.52
CA THR A 490 13.35 12.47 -8.19
C THR A 490 14.50 12.38 -9.19
N SER A 491 15.15 13.53 -9.45
CA SER A 491 16.31 13.60 -10.34
C SER A 491 17.50 12.84 -9.77
N THR A 492 18.25 12.14 -10.61
CA THR A 492 19.52 11.49 -10.24
C THR A 492 20.52 12.48 -9.61
N PHE A 493 20.45 13.76 -9.98
CA PHE A 493 21.33 14.82 -9.45
C PHE A 493 20.75 15.57 -8.24
N ARG A 494 19.60 15.13 -7.72
CA ARG A 494 19.11 15.60 -6.41
C ARG A 494 19.78 14.79 -5.32
N THR A 495 20.60 15.46 -4.52
CA THR A 495 21.47 14.82 -3.53
C THR A 495 21.15 15.21 -2.09
N SER A 496 20.19 16.13 -1.88
CA SER A 496 19.61 16.37 -0.57
C SER A 496 18.09 16.26 -0.55
N TYR A 497 17.58 15.81 0.59
CA TYR A 497 16.17 15.48 0.83
C TYR A 497 15.74 15.91 2.23
N GLN A 498 14.49 16.32 2.38
CA GLN A 498 13.90 16.50 3.70
C GLN A 498 13.58 15.13 4.32
N PRO A 499 13.59 15.00 5.65
CA PRO A 499 13.28 13.73 6.33
C PRO A 499 11.93 13.14 5.91
N GLU A 500 10.91 13.98 5.71
CA GLU A 500 9.57 13.56 5.29
C GLU A 500 9.58 12.97 3.87
N GLU A 501 10.41 13.53 2.97
CA GLU A 501 10.56 13.01 1.61
C GLU A 501 11.26 11.66 1.60
N VAL A 502 12.29 11.50 2.44
CA VAL A 502 12.99 10.23 2.61
C VAL A 502 12.03 9.16 3.14
N GLN A 503 11.30 9.46 4.21
CA GLN A 503 10.31 8.55 4.78
C GLN A 503 9.17 8.23 3.80
N GLY A 504 8.69 9.22 3.06
CA GLY A 504 7.66 9.06 2.04
C GLY A 504 8.09 8.07 0.95
N MET A 505 9.29 8.27 0.38
CA MET A 505 9.84 7.35 -0.64
C MET A 505 10.14 5.96 -0.10
N VAL A 506 10.58 5.83 1.16
CA VAL A 506 10.83 4.54 1.80
C VAL A 506 9.54 3.76 2.08
N ARG A 507 8.47 4.45 2.52
CA ARG A 507 7.18 3.85 2.90
C ARG A 507 6.22 3.63 1.74
N ASN A 508 6.63 3.90 0.50
CA ASN A 508 5.82 3.91 -0.72
C ASN A 508 5.18 2.53 -1.06
N GLY A 509 4.21 2.05 -0.26
CA GLY A 509 3.58 0.71 -0.35
C GLY A 509 2.05 0.73 -0.55
N PHE A 510 1.50 -0.30 -1.20
CA PHE A 510 0.16 -0.25 -1.82
C PHE A 510 -1.06 -0.35 -0.88
N ILE A 511 -0.90 -0.74 0.39
CA ILE A 511 -2.05 -1.00 1.27
C ILE A 511 -1.70 -0.81 2.75
N GLY A 512 -2.70 -0.51 3.58
CA GLY A 512 -2.58 -0.66 5.03
C GLY A 512 -2.30 -2.12 5.41
N ASN A 513 -1.57 -2.35 6.51
CA ASN A 513 -1.17 -3.69 6.95
C ASN A 513 -2.14 -4.28 8.00
N LEU A 514 -2.01 -5.58 8.29
CA LEU A 514 -2.67 -6.25 9.42
C LEU A 514 -1.97 -5.95 10.77
N GLY A 515 -1.16 -4.90 10.88
CA GLY A 515 -0.37 -4.61 12.08
C GLY A 515 -1.20 -4.45 13.35
N PHE A 516 -2.46 -4.00 13.22
CA PHE A 516 -3.40 -3.89 14.33
C PHE A 516 -4.30 -5.14 14.51
N ALA A 517 -4.07 -6.22 13.76
CA ALA A 517 -4.81 -7.47 13.93
C ALA A 517 -4.60 -8.00 15.36
N VAL A 518 -5.70 -8.39 16.01
CA VAL A 518 -5.72 -8.82 17.42
C VAL A 518 -5.10 -7.77 18.37
N LEU A 519 -5.09 -6.49 17.98
CA LEU A 519 -4.51 -5.40 18.76
C LEU A 519 -3.01 -5.58 19.08
N ARG A 520 -2.28 -6.40 18.31
CA ARG A 520 -0.87 -6.77 18.55
C ARG A 520 0.07 -5.56 18.70
N GLN A 521 -0.18 -4.48 17.96
CA GLN A 521 0.59 -3.23 18.03
C GLN A 521 0.16 -2.24 19.13
N LEU A 522 -0.86 -2.56 19.93
CA LEU A 522 -1.30 -1.76 21.08
C LEU A 522 -0.70 -2.25 22.42
N HIS A 523 0.33 -3.09 22.37
CA HIS A 523 1.01 -3.62 23.57
C HIS A 523 1.77 -2.55 24.38
N ASP A 524 2.20 -1.44 23.74
CA ASP A 524 2.76 -0.25 24.41
C ASP A 524 1.95 1.02 24.03
N PRO A 525 0.75 1.22 24.62
CA PRO A 525 -0.20 2.24 24.18
C PRO A 525 0.12 3.66 24.68
N ASP A 526 1.01 3.81 25.66
CA ASP A 526 1.17 5.07 26.40
C ASP A 526 1.96 6.16 25.66
N GLN A 527 2.55 5.86 24.49
CA GLN A 527 3.41 6.83 23.77
C GLN A 527 3.05 7.07 22.29
N ARG A 528 2.09 6.36 21.69
CA ARG A 528 1.74 6.56 20.28
C ARG A 528 0.61 7.56 20.10
N ILE A 529 0.96 8.77 19.68
CA ILE A 529 0.02 9.82 19.28
C ILE A 529 -0.30 9.67 17.78
N TYR A 530 -1.59 9.66 17.44
CA TYR A 530 -2.09 9.70 16.08
C TYR A 530 -2.42 11.15 15.72
N THR A 531 -1.68 11.72 14.77
CA THR A 531 -1.84 13.09 14.31
C THR A 531 -2.75 13.14 13.10
N THR A 532 -3.77 14.01 13.14
CA THR A 532 -4.68 14.28 12.03
C THR A 532 -4.76 15.80 11.79
N PRO A 533 -5.26 16.25 10.62
CA PRO A 533 -5.57 17.66 10.37
C PRO A 533 -6.54 18.28 11.40
N ARG A 534 -7.24 17.44 12.16
CA ARG A 534 -8.19 17.84 13.21
C ARG A 534 -7.49 18.05 14.56
N GLY A 535 -6.41 17.31 14.81
CA GLY A 535 -5.58 17.39 16.01
C GLY A 535 -4.84 16.10 16.31
N GLU A 536 -4.21 16.07 17.48
CA GLU A 536 -3.50 14.92 18.02
C GLU A 536 -4.38 14.15 19.01
N ILE A 537 -4.43 12.82 18.87
CA ILE A 537 -5.19 11.93 19.75
C ILE A 537 -4.37 10.69 20.07
N LEU A 538 -4.47 10.16 21.30
CA LEU A 538 -3.81 8.93 21.67
C LEU A 538 -4.35 7.75 20.85
N SER A 539 -3.48 6.89 20.34
CA SER A 539 -3.86 5.80 19.42
C SER A 539 -4.93 4.87 19.98
N ILE A 540 -4.89 4.56 21.28
CA ILE A 540 -5.92 3.72 21.94
C ILE A 540 -7.28 4.43 22.01
N MET A 541 -7.30 5.74 22.26
CA MET A 541 -8.54 6.53 22.29
C MET A 541 -9.13 6.62 20.88
N HIS A 542 -8.28 6.83 19.87
CA HIS A 542 -8.71 6.83 18.47
C HIS A 542 -9.27 5.46 18.05
N PHE A 543 -8.63 4.35 18.45
CA PHE A 543 -9.12 3.00 18.21
C PHE A 543 -10.49 2.76 18.84
N LEU A 544 -10.65 3.06 20.14
CA LEU A 544 -11.92 2.87 20.85
C LEU A 544 -13.03 3.74 20.25
N PHE A 545 -12.74 5.00 19.96
CA PHE A 545 -13.71 5.93 19.39
C PHE A 545 -14.20 5.47 18.01
N ASN A 546 -13.30 5.13 17.08
CA ASN A 546 -13.69 4.61 15.77
C ASN A 546 -14.33 3.21 15.85
N GLY A 547 -13.96 2.40 16.84
CA GLY A 547 -14.62 1.14 17.15
C GLY A 547 -16.10 1.34 17.53
N LEU A 548 -16.41 2.36 18.33
CA LEU A 548 -17.80 2.72 18.65
C LEU A 548 -18.57 3.20 17.42
N LEU A 549 -17.95 3.96 16.52
CA LEU A 549 -18.56 4.37 15.24
C LEU A 549 -18.99 3.16 14.40
N LYS A 550 -18.14 2.11 14.38
CA LYS A 550 -18.44 0.84 13.70
C LYS A 550 -19.60 0.09 14.34
N VAL A 551 -19.62 0.03 15.67
CA VAL A 551 -20.74 -0.56 16.42
C VAL A 551 -22.04 0.18 16.10
N ILE A 552 -22.03 1.51 16.06
CA ILE A 552 -23.19 2.33 15.68
C ILE A 552 -23.66 1.97 14.27
N CYS A 553 -22.76 1.91 13.28
CA CYS A 553 -23.13 1.51 11.91
C CYS A 553 -23.78 0.12 11.86
N THR A 554 -23.28 -0.81 12.67
CA THR A 554 -23.79 -2.19 12.77
C THR A 554 -25.19 -2.20 13.40
N VAL A 555 -25.39 -1.49 14.51
CA VAL A 555 -26.67 -1.41 15.22
C VAL A 555 -27.75 -0.66 14.41
N ILE A 556 -27.36 0.26 13.53
CA ILE A 556 -28.31 0.87 12.58
C ILE A 556 -28.73 -0.16 11.50
N THR A 557 -27.79 -0.99 11.04
CA THR A 557 -28.04 -1.87 9.89
C THR A 557 -28.96 -3.05 10.25
N PHE A 558 -28.67 -3.81 11.30
CA PHE A 558 -29.20 -5.18 11.44
C PHE A 558 -30.47 -5.37 12.27
N PRO A 559 -30.58 -4.80 13.49
CA PRO A 559 -31.74 -5.01 14.34
C PRO A 559 -33.06 -4.61 13.66
N GLY A 560 -33.03 -3.55 12.84
CA GLY A 560 -34.22 -3.11 12.12
C GLY A 560 -34.55 -3.95 10.89
N CYS A 561 -33.60 -4.27 10.00
CA CYS A 561 -33.94 -5.00 8.77
C CYS A 561 -34.25 -6.50 9.01
N ALA A 562 -33.69 -7.09 10.07
CA ALA A 562 -33.89 -8.48 10.46
C ALA A 562 -35.13 -8.70 11.36
N ALA A 563 -35.72 -7.64 11.90
CA ALA A 563 -36.84 -7.71 12.84
C ALA A 563 -37.96 -8.65 12.36
N GLU A 564 -38.34 -9.59 13.24
CA GLU A 564 -39.45 -10.55 13.10
C GLU A 564 -39.27 -11.67 12.05
N ARG A 565 -38.16 -11.70 11.30
CA ARG A 565 -38.01 -12.64 10.16
C ARG A 565 -36.59 -13.14 9.88
N GLY A 566 -35.56 -12.48 10.39
CA GLY A 566 -34.16 -12.88 10.21
C GLY A 566 -33.69 -13.74 11.38
N ARG A 567 -32.82 -14.72 11.10
CA ARG A 567 -32.17 -15.53 12.14
C ARG A 567 -30.95 -14.81 12.72
N LEU A 568 -30.73 -14.97 14.03
CA LEU A 568 -29.64 -14.28 14.74
C LEU A 568 -28.25 -14.81 14.37
N VAL A 569 -28.06 -16.13 14.27
CA VAL A 569 -26.74 -16.71 13.93
C VAL A 569 -26.23 -16.25 12.56
N PRO A 570 -27.00 -16.36 11.45
CA PRO A 570 -26.59 -15.82 10.15
C PRO A 570 -26.33 -14.32 10.16
N MET A 571 -27.10 -13.57 10.96
CA MET A 571 -26.88 -12.14 11.15
C MET A 571 -25.51 -11.86 11.78
N PHE A 572 -25.08 -12.59 12.82
CA PHE A 572 -23.75 -12.41 13.40
C PHE A 572 -22.62 -12.78 12.44
N VAL A 573 -22.78 -13.87 11.68
CA VAL A 573 -21.83 -14.26 10.63
C VAL A 573 -21.73 -13.17 9.57
N PHE A 574 -22.86 -12.65 9.11
CA PHE A 574 -22.88 -11.53 8.18
C PHE A 574 -22.19 -10.31 8.76
N ILE A 575 -22.53 -9.90 9.98
CA ILE A 575 -21.91 -8.75 10.66
C ILE A 575 -20.40 -8.87 10.65
N PHE A 576 -19.84 -10.03 11.01
CA PHE A 576 -18.40 -10.25 11.06
C PHE A 576 -17.72 -10.01 9.70
N PHE A 577 -18.21 -10.67 8.64
CA PHE A 577 -17.64 -10.56 7.30
C PHE A 577 -17.91 -9.19 6.66
N TRP A 578 -19.12 -8.67 6.82
CA TRP A 578 -19.49 -7.32 6.39
C TRP A 578 -18.61 -6.25 7.05
N SER A 579 -18.30 -6.41 8.34
CA SER A 579 -17.35 -5.53 9.04
C SER A 579 -15.97 -5.55 8.37
N LEU A 580 -15.51 -6.72 7.93
CA LEU A 580 -14.19 -6.92 7.34
C LEU A 580 -14.10 -6.36 5.92
N ILE A 581 -15.11 -6.62 5.08
CA ILE A 581 -15.02 -6.36 3.62
C ILE A 581 -15.89 -5.20 3.13
N VAL A 582 -16.83 -4.72 3.94
CA VAL A 582 -17.68 -3.56 3.61
C VAL A 582 -17.28 -2.35 4.45
N TYR A 583 -17.43 -2.42 5.77
CA TYR A 583 -17.19 -1.26 6.64
C TYR A 583 -15.72 -0.84 6.69
N ASN A 584 -14.80 -1.78 6.91
CA ASN A 584 -13.37 -1.45 7.04
C ASN A 584 -12.77 -0.84 5.75
N PRO A 585 -13.03 -1.35 4.52
CA PRO A 585 -12.52 -0.72 3.30
C PRO A 585 -13.08 0.68 3.08
N ILE A 586 -14.39 0.89 3.28
CA ILE A 586 -15.01 2.20 3.08
C ILE A 586 -14.45 3.21 4.10
N SER A 587 -14.40 2.86 5.38
CA SER A 587 -13.80 3.74 6.39
C SER A 587 -12.33 4.03 6.11
N TYR A 588 -11.58 3.08 5.55
CA TYR A 588 -10.20 3.31 5.09
C TYR A 588 -10.13 4.33 3.95
N TRP A 589 -11.04 4.28 2.97
CA TRP A 589 -11.04 5.22 1.84
C TRP A 589 -11.20 6.68 2.27
N TYR A 590 -12.00 6.92 3.31
CA TYR A 590 -12.38 8.27 3.77
C TYR A 590 -11.56 8.78 4.94
N TRP A 591 -11.30 7.95 5.95
CA TRP A 591 -10.75 8.39 7.24
C TRP A 591 -9.29 8.00 7.45
N ASN A 592 -8.73 7.14 6.61
CA ASN A 592 -7.29 6.88 6.62
C ASN A 592 -6.55 7.99 5.85
N GLN A 593 -5.35 8.36 6.32
CA GLN A 593 -4.50 9.34 5.63
C GLN A 593 -4.16 8.88 4.20
N ASN A 594 -3.99 7.57 4.01
CA ASN A 594 -3.65 6.98 2.71
C ASN A 594 -4.90 6.67 1.86
N GLY A 595 -6.11 6.87 2.39
CA GLY A 595 -7.37 6.63 1.68
C GLY A 595 -7.50 7.47 0.41
N TRP A 596 -8.05 6.89 -0.66
CA TRP A 596 -8.13 7.55 -1.97
C TRP A 596 -9.26 8.59 -2.07
N LEU A 597 -10.24 8.54 -1.17
CA LEU A 597 -11.31 9.54 -0.99
C LEU A 597 -11.02 10.48 0.21
N SER A 598 -9.86 10.33 0.83
CA SER A 598 -9.47 11.12 1.99
C SER A 598 -9.28 12.59 1.61
N THR A 599 -9.56 13.48 2.57
CA THR A 599 -9.29 14.92 2.44
C THR A 599 -7.80 15.25 2.49
N GLN A 600 -6.94 14.26 2.76
CA GLN A 600 -5.50 14.40 2.90
C GLN A 600 -4.77 13.95 1.62
N LEU A 601 -3.56 14.50 1.39
CA LEU A 601 -2.62 14.11 0.32
C LEU A 601 -3.12 14.26 -1.14
N ASN A 602 -3.41 15.45 -1.66
CA ASN A 602 -3.58 15.72 -3.12
C ASN A 602 -4.44 14.69 -3.93
N LYS A 603 -5.32 13.93 -3.27
CA LYS A 603 -6.22 12.92 -3.85
C LYS A 603 -7.62 13.54 -4.01
N LEU A 604 -8.66 12.73 -4.22
CA LEU A 604 -10.04 13.20 -4.35
C LEU A 604 -10.61 13.53 -2.97
N PRO A 605 -10.72 14.83 -2.59
CA PRO A 605 -10.97 15.22 -1.21
C PRO A 605 -12.45 15.16 -0.86
N VAL A 606 -13.01 13.96 -0.68
CA VAL A 606 -14.42 13.83 -0.27
C VAL A 606 -14.56 14.13 1.22
N MET A 607 -15.38 15.13 1.55
CA MET A 607 -15.59 15.58 2.92
C MET A 607 -16.65 14.73 3.61
N ASP A 608 -16.24 13.98 4.63
CA ASP A 608 -17.11 13.27 5.57
C ASP A 608 -16.62 13.47 7.00
N PHE A 609 -17.31 14.34 7.76
CA PHE A 609 -16.84 14.73 9.09
C PHE A 609 -17.01 13.60 10.13
N ALA A 610 -18.22 13.05 10.24
CA ALA A 610 -18.59 12.08 11.28
C ALA A 610 -19.29 10.82 10.75
N GLY A 611 -19.31 10.57 9.44
CA GLY A 611 -19.80 9.31 8.88
C GLY A 611 -21.11 9.40 8.13
N GLY A 612 -21.35 10.47 7.38
CA GLY A 612 -22.47 10.52 6.45
C GLY A 612 -22.39 9.38 5.44
N THR A 613 -21.23 9.19 4.81
CA THR A 613 -21.00 8.06 3.90
C THR A 613 -20.63 6.80 4.68
N CYS A 614 -19.61 6.88 5.54
CA CYS A 614 -19.03 5.70 6.19
C CYS A 614 -19.97 4.95 7.14
N ILE A 615 -20.98 5.63 7.68
CA ILE A 615 -21.94 5.05 8.62
C ILE A 615 -23.34 5.03 8.02
N HIS A 616 -23.91 6.17 7.64
CA HIS A 616 -25.33 6.23 7.28
C HIS A 616 -25.63 5.71 5.86
N VAL A 617 -24.83 6.08 4.86
CA VAL A 617 -24.97 5.50 3.51
C VAL A 617 -24.65 4.00 3.55
N VAL A 618 -23.54 3.61 4.20
CA VAL A 618 -23.15 2.20 4.34
C VAL A 618 -24.24 1.37 5.02
N SER A 619 -24.75 1.79 6.17
CA SER A 619 -25.82 1.07 6.88
C SER A 619 -27.13 1.05 6.09
N GLY A 620 -27.54 2.17 5.50
CA GLY A 620 -28.78 2.26 4.74
C GLY A 620 -28.80 1.35 3.51
N PHE A 621 -27.73 1.36 2.71
CA PHE A 621 -27.64 0.51 1.52
C PHE A 621 -27.39 -0.96 1.85
N SER A 622 -26.69 -1.26 2.95
CA SER A 622 -26.55 -2.63 3.44
C SER A 622 -27.89 -3.18 3.97
N ALA A 623 -28.66 -2.36 4.69
CA ALA A 623 -30.01 -2.69 5.15
C ALA A 623 -30.99 -2.88 3.98
N LEU A 624 -30.85 -2.10 2.91
CA LEU A 624 -31.60 -2.29 1.67
C LEU A 624 -31.29 -3.65 1.03
N ALA A 625 -30.02 -4.01 0.89
CA ALA A 625 -29.60 -5.31 0.36
C ALA A 625 -30.15 -6.47 1.22
N TYR A 626 -30.10 -6.33 2.54
CA TYR A 626 -30.64 -7.31 3.49
C TYR A 626 -32.16 -7.47 3.37
N SER A 627 -32.89 -6.36 3.37
CA SER A 627 -34.35 -6.35 3.24
C SER A 627 -34.82 -6.90 1.90
N TYR A 628 -34.04 -6.65 0.83
CA TYR A 628 -34.32 -7.19 -0.51
C TYR A 628 -34.27 -8.73 -0.53
N ILE A 629 -33.25 -9.34 0.09
CA ILE A 629 -33.09 -10.80 0.12
C ILE A 629 -34.13 -11.48 1.02
N LEU A 630 -34.47 -10.88 2.17
CA LEU A 630 -35.49 -11.45 3.07
C LEU A 630 -36.90 -11.48 2.47
N GLY A 631 -37.18 -10.58 1.52
CA GLY A 631 -38.46 -10.46 0.83
C GLY A 631 -39.57 -9.75 1.63
N PRO A 632 -40.72 -9.49 0.99
CA PRO A 632 -41.80 -8.63 1.51
C PRO A 632 -42.55 -9.23 2.72
N ARG A 633 -43.12 -8.38 3.60
CA ARG A 633 -44.08 -8.77 4.65
C ARG A 633 -45.52 -8.79 4.12
N ASN A 634 -46.46 -9.15 5.01
CA ASN A 634 -47.88 -9.14 4.73
C ASN A 634 -48.35 -7.70 4.41
N PRO A 635 -48.98 -7.44 3.24
CA PRO A 635 -49.37 -6.10 2.83
C PRO A 635 -50.35 -5.40 3.79
N LYS A 636 -51.09 -6.15 4.61
CA LYS A 636 -51.98 -5.59 5.65
C LYS A 636 -51.19 -4.88 6.77
N MET A 637 -50.01 -5.38 7.14
CA MET A 637 -49.15 -4.75 8.16
C MET A 637 -48.43 -3.51 7.64
N VAL A 638 -48.15 -3.45 6.33
CA VAL A 638 -47.48 -2.30 5.69
C VAL A 638 -48.38 -1.06 5.64
N ALA A 639 -49.70 -1.25 5.70
CA ALA A 639 -50.70 -0.18 5.66
C ALA A 639 -51.03 0.44 7.04
N ASP A 640 -50.83 -0.29 8.15
CA ASP A 640 -51.18 0.17 9.49
C ASP A 640 -49.93 0.72 10.21
N TYR A 641 -49.66 2.02 10.04
CA TYR A 641 -48.50 2.73 10.61
C TYR A 641 -48.68 2.97 12.13
N ARG A 642 -48.68 1.90 12.93
CA ARG A 642 -48.82 1.95 14.39
C ARG A 642 -47.49 1.69 15.09
N SER A 643 -47.07 2.61 15.94
CA SER A 643 -45.95 2.39 16.87
C SER A 643 -46.31 1.31 17.89
N CYS A 644 -45.45 0.30 18.09
CA CYS A 644 -45.65 -0.68 19.15
C CYS A 644 -45.63 -0.03 20.55
N ASN A 645 -44.81 1.00 20.77
CA ASN A 645 -44.77 1.76 22.03
C ASN A 645 -44.21 3.19 21.81
N ASN A 646 -45.07 4.19 21.96
CA ASN A 646 -44.71 5.60 21.80
C ASN A 646 -43.69 6.09 22.84
N SER A 647 -43.72 5.57 24.08
CA SER A 647 -42.83 6.00 25.14
C SER A 647 -41.38 5.57 24.86
N ASN A 648 -41.18 4.34 24.41
CA ASN A 648 -39.85 3.83 24.06
C ASN A 648 -39.23 4.60 22.90
N MET A 649 -40.05 4.99 21.92
CA MET A 649 -39.61 5.81 20.80
C MET A 649 -39.10 7.18 21.25
N ILE A 650 -39.81 7.86 22.16
CA ILE A 650 -39.40 9.17 22.70
C ILE A 650 -38.14 9.04 23.56
N ILE A 651 -38.08 8.04 24.44
CA ILE A 651 -36.90 7.78 25.27
C ILE A 651 -35.69 7.48 24.37
N GLY A 652 -35.88 6.65 23.34
CA GLY A 652 -34.86 6.34 22.34
C GLY A 652 -34.40 7.58 21.59
N MET A 653 -35.33 8.45 21.14
CA MET A 653 -34.99 9.72 20.51
C MET A 653 -34.14 10.60 21.43
N CYS A 654 -34.51 10.75 22.70
CA CYS A 654 -33.75 11.57 23.66
C CYS A 654 -32.32 11.04 23.86
N ILE A 655 -32.16 9.72 24.02
CA ILE A 655 -30.84 9.08 24.17
C ILE A 655 -30.03 9.26 22.89
N LEU A 656 -30.65 9.07 21.72
CA LEU A 656 -30.00 9.26 20.43
C LEU A 656 -29.53 10.71 20.25
N VAL A 657 -30.38 11.71 20.47
CA VAL A 657 -30.01 13.13 20.34
C VAL A 657 -28.83 13.48 21.25
N LEU A 658 -28.85 13.03 22.51
CA LEU A 658 -27.76 13.26 23.46
C LEU A 658 -26.47 12.56 23.02
N GLY A 659 -26.54 11.30 22.60
CA GLY A 659 -25.40 10.55 22.09
C GLY A 659 -24.84 11.12 20.78
N TRP A 660 -25.71 11.62 19.90
CA TRP A 660 -25.34 12.18 18.60
C TRP A 660 -24.49 13.44 18.72
N CYS A 661 -24.68 14.21 19.81
CA CYS A 661 -23.79 15.32 20.14
C CYS A 661 -22.35 14.84 20.28
N GLY A 662 -22.11 13.83 21.13
CA GLY A 662 -20.78 13.25 21.33
C GLY A 662 -20.23 12.54 20.08
N PHE A 663 -21.11 11.92 19.29
CA PHE A 663 -20.78 11.29 18.02
C PHE A 663 -20.21 12.28 17.01
N ILE A 664 -20.90 13.42 16.75
CA ILE A 664 -20.40 14.41 15.79
C ILE A 664 -19.30 15.26 16.41
N SER A 665 -19.50 15.83 17.62
CA SER A 665 -18.49 16.72 18.20
C SER A 665 -17.20 15.99 18.56
N GLY A 666 -17.26 14.70 18.88
CA GLY A 666 -16.09 13.87 19.18
C GLY A 666 -15.15 13.68 17.99
N CYS A 667 -15.66 13.81 16.76
CA CYS A 667 -14.85 13.75 15.53
C CYS A 667 -13.93 14.98 15.33
N ASP A 668 -14.02 16.00 16.20
CA ASP A 668 -13.06 17.11 16.32
C ASP A 668 -11.78 16.69 17.08
N TYR A 669 -11.80 15.55 17.79
CA TYR A 669 -10.72 14.95 18.61
C TYR A 669 -10.12 15.84 19.72
N LYS A 670 -10.57 17.09 19.84
CA LYS A 670 -10.20 18.05 20.88
C LYS A 670 -11.45 18.77 21.36
N LEU A 671 -11.43 19.20 22.62
CA LEU A 671 -12.49 20.05 23.17
C LEU A 671 -12.17 21.51 22.88
N SER A 672 -12.84 22.10 21.87
CA SER A 672 -12.64 23.47 21.42
C SER A 672 -13.95 24.27 21.42
N SER A 673 -13.88 25.59 21.21
CA SER A 673 -15.09 26.41 20.98
C SER A 673 -15.90 25.92 19.78
N ARG A 674 -15.24 25.33 18.78
CA ARG A 674 -15.88 24.73 17.60
C ARG A 674 -16.71 23.51 17.95
N SER A 675 -16.27 22.69 18.90
CA SER A 675 -17.01 21.52 19.37
C SER A 675 -18.40 21.91 19.92
N PHE A 676 -18.50 23.05 20.61
CA PHE A 676 -19.79 23.58 21.09
C PHE A 676 -20.69 24.09 19.95
N TYR A 677 -20.12 24.72 18.91
CA TYR A 677 -20.89 25.12 17.73
C TYR A 677 -21.45 23.91 16.98
N ILE A 678 -20.68 22.82 16.89
CA ILE A 678 -21.13 21.55 16.30
C ILE A 678 -22.34 21.01 17.08
N VAL A 679 -22.27 20.96 18.42
CA VAL A 679 -23.38 20.51 19.26
C VAL A 679 -24.65 21.35 19.04
N ALA A 680 -24.51 22.69 19.03
CA ALA A 680 -25.65 23.58 18.81
C ALA A 680 -26.28 23.40 17.41
N ASN A 681 -25.46 23.24 16.37
CA ASN A 681 -25.94 23.02 15.00
C ASN A 681 -26.63 21.65 14.83
N THR A 682 -26.14 20.61 15.51
CA THR A 682 -26.78 19.29 15.52
C THR A 682 -28.20 19.38 16.07
N TRP A 683 -28.42 20.14 17.15
CA TRP A 683 -29.75 20.36 17.73
C TRP A 683 -30.67 21.14 16.79
N LEU A 684 -30.17 22.23 16.20
CA LEU A 684 -30.95 23.07 15.29
C LEU A 684 -31.38 22.30 14.03
N SER A 685 -30.49 21.48 13.46
CA SER A 685 -30.82 20.60 12.33
C SER A 685 -31.89 19.57 12.72
N ALA A 686 -31.73 18.91 13.87
CA ALA A 686 -32.69 17.95 14.38
C ALA A 686 -34.09 18.55 14.59
N CYS A 687 -34.18 19.68 15.30
CA CYS A 687 -35.45 20.35 15.57
C CYS A 687 -36.13 20.85 14.30
N SER A 688 -35.38 21.45 13.38
CA SER A 688 -35.96 21.95 12.11
C SER A 688 -36.49 20.82 11.23
N ALA A 689 -35.80 19.68 11.15
CA ALA A 689 -36.29 18.50 10.45
C ALA A 689 -37.54 17.90 11.09
N GLY A 690 -37.57 17.80 12.43
CA GLY A 690 -38.73 17.34 13.19
C GLY A 690 -39.97 18.20 12.94
N ILE A 691 -39.82 19.52 12.93
CA ILE A 691 -40.90 20.46 12.62
C ILE A 691 -41.38 20.29 11.19
N VAL A 692 -40.47 20.20 10.22
CA VAL A 692 -40.82 20.08 8.79
C VAL A 692 -41.57 18.79 8.50
N TRP A 693 -41.09 17.66 9.01
CA TRP A 693 -41.78 16.38 8.86
C TRP A 693 -43.18 16.43 9.48
N LEU A 694 -43.27 16.97 10.71
CA LEU A 694 -44.55 17.12 11.39
C LEU A 694 -45.54 17.99 10.59
N LEU A 695 -45.07 19.07 9.97
CA LEU A 695 -45.90 19.95 9.13
C LEU A 695 -46.38 19.26 7.86
N ILE A 696 -45.52 18.44 7.22
CA ILE A 696 -45.89 17.65 6.04
C ILE A 696 -47.01 16.68 6.42
N ASP A 697 -46.83 15.92 7.51
CA ASP A 697 -47.82 14.93 7.93
C ASP A 697 -49.11 15.58 8.44
N LEU A 698 -49.03 16.74 9.10
CA LEU A 698 -50.19 17.54 9.49
C LEU A 698 -50.99 18.02 8.27
N TYR A 699 -50.31 18.34 7.16
CA TYR A 699 -50.94 18.73 5.92
C TYR A 699 -51.59 17.54 5.19
N THR A 700 -50.96 16.36 5.23
CA THR A 700 -51.45 15.16 4.52
C THR A 700 -52.48 14.34 5.29
N SER A 701 -52.64 14.52 6.61
CA SER A 701 -53.45 13.66 7.50
C SER A 701 -54.96 13.98 7.55
N ALA A 702 -55.58 14.42 6.44
CA ALA A 702 -57.03 14.68 6.41
C ALA A 702 -57.85 13.38 6.43
N ILE A 703 -58.50 13.09 7.56
CA ILE A 703 -59.48 11.99 7.68
C ILE A 703 -60.90 12.61 7.72
N PRO A 704 -61.87 12.14 6.91
CA PRO A 704 -63.27 12.53 7.04
C PRO A 704 -63.85 11.96 8.34
N LEU A 705 -64.54 12.77 9.14
CA LEU A 705 -65.23 12.28 10.33
C LEU A 705 -66.41 11.40 9.91
N GLU A 706 -66.39 10.11 10.26
CA GLU A 706 -67.61 9.30 10.30
C GLU A 706 -68.55 9.87 11.37
N GLU A 707 -69.78 10.18 10.96
CA GLU A 707 -70.82 10.68 11.86
C GLU A 707 -71.13 9.65 12.96
N ALA A 708 -71.19 10.14 14.19
CA ALA A 708 -71.57 9.35 15.34
C ALA A 708 -73.01 8.84 15.20
N GLY A 709 -73.18 7.51 15.31
CA GLY A 709 -74.40 6.85 15.76
C GLY A 709 -75.58 6.87 14.79
N TYR A 710 -75.76 5.77 14.07
CA TYR A 710 -77.09 5.31 13.66
C TYR A 710 -77.23 3.83 14.01
N GLU A 711 -78.23 3.53 14.84
CA GLU A 711 -78.79 2.19 15.01
C GLU A 711 -79.16 1.62 13.63
N GLU A 712 -78.91 0.33 13.43
CA GLU A 712 -79.43 -0.44 12.30
C GLU A 712 -80.96 -0.29 12.25
N ILE A 713 -81.45 0.49 11.29
CA ILE A 713 -82.83 0.36 10.81
C ILE A 713 -82.76 -0.49 9.56
N GLU A 714 -83.27 -1.72 9.66
CA GLU A 714 -83.62 -2.56 8.52
C GLU A 714 -84.47 -1.76 7.54
N LEU A 715 -83.92 -1.50 6.35
CA LEU A 715 -84.65 -1.00 5.20
C LEU A 715 -84.75 -2.12 4.17
N GLN A 716 -85.55 -3.12 4.53
CA GLN A 716 -86.32 -3.88 3.55
C GLN A 716 -87.62 -3.09 3.32
N ASP A 717 -87.95 -2.87 2.05
CA ASP A 717 -89.14 -2.18 1.55
C ASP A 717 -89.15 -0.65 1.65
N LEU A 718 -88.73 0.02 0.57
CA LEU A 718 -89.33 1.30 0.10
C LEU A 718 -88.81 1.68 -1.30
N ASP A 719 -88.97 0.78 -2.27
CA ASP A 719 -88.65 1.01 -3.69
C ASP A 719 -89.84 1.63 -4.46
N SER A 720 -90.70 2.41 -3.79
CA SER A 720 -91.96 2.89 -4.38
C SER A 720 -92.37 4.31 -3.97
N ALA A 721 -91.46 5.28 -4.11
CA ALA A 721 -91.86 6.68 -4.31
C ALA A 721 -90.72 7.46 -4.96
N GLY A 722 -90.85 7.76 -6.25
CA GLY A 722 -89.91 8.60 -7.00
C GLY A 722 -89.89 10.03 -6.49
N LEU A 723 -89.12 10.28 -5.43
CA LEU A 723 -88.82 11.61 -4.91
C LEU A 723 -87.32 11.89 -5.08
N GLY A 724 -86.98 12.82 -5.98
CA GLY A 724 -85.63 13.33 -6.12
C GLY A 724 -85.22 14.11 -4.87
N ILE A 725 -84.37 13.51 -4.03
CA ILE A 725 -83.74 14.19 -2.91
C ILE A 725 -82.49 14.89 -3.42
N ALA A 726 -82.51 16.22 -3.41
CA ALA A 726 -81.33 17.05 -3.60
C ALA A 726 -80.28 16.70 -2.53
N ARG A 727 -79.08 16.28 -2.96
CA ARG A 727 -77.92 16.20 -2.07
C ARG A 727 -77.54 17.63 -1.66
N ASN A 728 -77.87 18.01 -0.44
CA ASN A 728 -77.22 19.12 0.24
C ASN A 728 -75.82 18.65 0.64
N ASP A 729 -74.79 19.18 -0.02
CA ASP A 729 -73.40 19.02 0.38
C ASP A 729 -73.17 19.69 1.74
N THR A 730 -73.18 18.89 2.82
CA THR A 730 -72.64 19.34 4.11
C THR A 730 -71.10 19.34 4.03
N PRO A 731 -70.41 20.37 4.56
CA PRO A 731 -68.96 20.41 4.55
C PRO A 731 -68.40 19.30 5.45
N ILE A 732 -67.65 18.37 4.86
CA ILE A 732 -66.89 17.34 5.58
C ILE A 732 -65.89 18.04 6.51
N VAL A 733 -66.15 17.98 7.82
CA VAL A 733 -65.22 18.51 8.82
C VAL A 733 -64.05 17.52 8.93
N THR A 734 -62.90 17.85 8.33
CA THR A 734 -61.67 17.07 8.47
C THR A 734 -60.94 17.48 9.75
N THR A 735 -60.59 16.54 10.63
CA THR A 735 -59.67 16.81 11.75
C THR A 735 -58.23 16.52 11.33
N ARG A 736 -57.30 17.42 11.64
CA ARG A 736 -55.85 17.22 11.42
C ARG A 736 -55.20 16.71 12.70
N LYS A 737 -54.33 15.71 12.62
CA LYS A 737 -53.67 15.10 13.80
C LYS A 737 -52.18 15.43 13.82
N ILE A 738 -51.67 15.78 15.01
CA ILE A 738 -50.23 15.92 15.29
C ILE A 738 -49.70 14.54 15.69
N SER A 739 -48.69 14.04 14.99
CA SER A 739 -48.12 12.71 15.22
C SER A 739 -46.74 12.80 15.89
N MET A 740 -46.59 12.13 17.04
CA MET A 740 -45.29 12.03 17.72
C MET A 740 -44.28 11.20 16.92
N ILE A 741 -44.75 10.19 16.17
CA ILE A 741 -43.90 9.39 15.28
C ILE A 741 -43.30 10.28 14.20
N SER A 742 -44.11 11.14 13.59
CA SER A 742 -43.67 12.07 12.56
C SER A 742 -42.58 13.04 13.05
N PHE A 743 -42.76 13.60 14.25
CA PHE A 743 -41.76 14.47 14.84
C PHE A 743 -40.44 13.74 15.16
N THR A 744 -40.53 12.56 15.79
CA THR A 744 -39.35 11.77 16.17
C THR A 744 -38.57 11.25 14.95
N SER A 745 -39.24 10.77 13.91
CA SER A 745 -38.61 10.37 12.63
C SER A 745 -37.93 11.56 11.93
N GLY A 746 -38.58 12.73 11.93
CA GLY A 746 -38.00 13.96 11.40
C GLY A 746 -36.74 14.39 12.15
N VAL A 747 -36.75 14.32 13.50
CA VAL A 747 -35.57 14.60 14.34
C VAL A 747 -34.39 13.72 13.94
N ILE A 748 -34.60 12.42 13.76
CA ILE A 748 -33.52 11.49 13.35
C ILE A 748 -32.99 11.84 11.96
N CYS A 749 -33.85 12.18 11.00
CA CYS A 749 -33.41 12.60 9.67
C CYS A 749 -32.56 13.87 9.71
N GLY A 750 -32.92 14.85 10.55
CA GLY A 750 -32.12 16.06 10.75
C GLY A 750 -30.74 15.78 11.34
N LEU A 751 -30.64 14.79 12.24
CA LEU A 751 -29.35 14.34 12.78
C LEU A 751 -28.48 13.68 11.69
N VAL A 752 -29.05 12.74 10.92
CA VAL A 752 -28.35 12.00 9.85
C VAL A 752 -27.82 12.94 8.77
N VAL A 753 -28.66 13.86 8.29
CA VAL A 753 -28.29 14.79 7.21
C VAL A 753 -27.15 15.72 7.66
N PHE A 754 -27.09 16.07 8.95
CA PHE A 754 -26.03 16.93 9.49
C PHE A 754 -24.72 16.19 9.83
N THR A 755 -24.74 14.86 10.00
CA THR A 755 -23.55 14.05 10.31
C THR A 755 -22.33 14.34 9.42
N PRO A 756 -22.41 14.31 8.08
CA PRO A 756 -21.23 14.60 7.24
C PRO A 756 -20.78 16.07 7.31
N ALA A 757 -21.67 16.98 7.71
CA ALA A 757 -21.43 18.42 7.74
C ALA A 757 -20.74 18.92 9.00
N GLY A 758 -21.01 18.29 10.14
CA GLY A 758 -20.52 18.60 11.48
C GLY A 758 -19.55 19.78 11.56
N GLY A 759 -18.25 19.49 11.58
CA GLY A 759 -17.21 20.50 11.67
C GLY A 759 -17.08 21.40 10.44
N TYR A 760 -17.31 20.91 9.21
CA TYR A 760 -17.10 21.67 7.97
C TYR A 760 -18.08 22.83 7.77
N VAL A 761 -19.27 22.76 8.36
CA VAL A 761 -20.32 23.79 8.23
C VAL A 761 -20.48 24.63 9.50
N SER A 762 -19.96 24.13 10.63
CA SER A 762 -20.17 24.78 11.93
C SER A 762 -19.25 25.98 12.15
N SER A 763 -19.86 27.17 12.21
CA SER A 763 -19.22 28.45 12.54
C SER A 763 -20.17 29.36 13.33
N HIS A 764 -19.62 30.29 14.12
CA HIS A 764 -20.38 31.25 14.92
C HIS A 764 -21.31 32.16 14.08
N SER A 765 -21.02 32.35 12.78
CA SER A 765 -21.77 33.22 11.88
C SER A 765 -22.75 32.49 10.97
N SER A 766 -22.75 31.15 10.97
CA SER A 766 -23.39 30.34 9.93
C SER A 766 -24.44 29.34 10.44
N PHE A 767 -25.06 29.61 11.60
CA PHE A 767 -26.12 28.76 12.16
C PHE A 767 -27.30 28.51 11.20
N TRP A 768 -27.59 29.44 10.29
CA TRP A 768 -28.66 29.26 9.30
C TRP A 768 -28.43 28.06 8.38
N LYS A 769 -27.16 27.68 8.10
CA LYS A 769 -26.83 26.56 7.21
C LYS A 769 -27.38 25.25 7.77
N CYS A 770 -27.27 25.00 9.07
CA CYS A 770 -27.78 23.75 9.67
C CYS A 770 -29.31 23.66 9.66
N ILE A 771 -30.03 24.80 9.68
CA ILE A 771 -31.49 24.83 9.52
C ILE A 771 -31.85 24.37 8.11
N VAL A 772 -31.09 24.76 7.08
CA VAL A 772 -31.30 24.27 5.71
C VAL A 772 -31.10 22.76 5.63
N PHE A 773 -30.06 22.23 6.28
CA PHE A 773 -29.83 20.78 6.37
C PHE A 773 -31.03 20.07 6.99
N GLY A 774 -31.55 20.57 8.12
CA GLY A 774 -32.72 20.00 8.77
C GLY A 774 -34.00 20.09 7.92
N VAL A 775 -34.26 21.23 7.28
CA VAL A 775 -35.44 21.40 6.41
C VAL A 775 -35.40 20.44 5.22
N VAL A 776 -34.26 20.38 4.52
CA VAL A 776 -34.08 19.46 3.38
C VAL A 776 -34.16 18.01 3.86
N GLY A 777 -33.58 17.69 5.02
CA GLY A 777 -33.62 16.36 5.59
C GLY A 777 -35.02 15.89 5.99
N GLY A 778 -35.81 16.75 6.64
CA GLY A 778 -37.20 16.46 6.98
C GLY A 778 -38.07 16.23 5.74
N LEU A 779 -37.88 17.05 4.69
CA LEU A 779 -38.59 16.91 3.42
C LEU A 779 -38.22 15.63 2.68
N VAL A 780 -36.92 15.40 2.45
CA VAL A 780 -36.46 14.24 1.69
C VAL A 780 -36.70 12.95 2.46
N GLY A 781 -36.45 12.94 3.78
CA GLY A 781 -36.71 11.78 4.61
C GLY A 781 -38.18 11.33 4.55
N ASN A 782 -39.13 12.26 4.67
CA ASN A 782 -40.57 11.95 4.58
C ASN A 782 -40.97 11.39 3.20
N LEU A 783 -40.40 11.94 2.13
CA LEU A 783 -40.66 11.43 0.78
C LEU A 783 -39.97 10.07 0.54
N ALA A 784 -38.78 9.86 1.11
CA ALA A 784 -38.01 8.64 0.96
C ALA A 784 -38.70 7.44 1.61
N THR A 785 -39.41 7.60 2.73
CA THR A 785 -40.18 6.49 3.33
C THR A 785 -41.29 5.99 2.42
N ARG A 786 -41.71 6.78 1.42
CA ARG A 786 -42.71 6.36 0.43
C ARG A 786 -42.12 5.50 -0.69
N ILE A 787 -40.80 5.47 -0.85
CA ILE A 787 -40.09 4.68 -1.87
C ILE A 787 -40.38 3.19 -1.69
N LYS A 788 -40.56 2.71 -0.45
CA LYS A 788 -40.86 1.31 -0.15
C LYS A 788 -42.15 0.82 -0.82
N TYR A 789 -43.16 1.68 -0.95
CA TYR A 789 -44.40 1.34 -1.66
C TYR A 789 -44.19 1.17 -3.16
N PHE A 790 -43.25 1.93 -3.74
CA PHE A 790 -42.91 1.84 -5.16
C PHE A 790 -42.03 0.62 -5.47
N LEU A 791 -40.97 0.40 -4.68
CA LEU A 791 -40.03 -0.69 -4.88
C LEU A 791 -40.54 -2.05 -4.39
N ARG A 792 -41.63 -2.08 -3.61
CA ARG A 792 -42.16 -3.28 -2.93
C ARG A 792 -41.08 -3.99 -2.09
N ILE A 793 -40.09 -3.23 -1.62
CA ILE A 793 -39.06 -3.69 -0.71
C ILE A 793 -39.48 -3.26 0.69
N ASP A 794 -39.50 -4.21 1.62
CA ASP A 794 -40.02 -4.00 2.95
C ASP A 794 -38.90 -3.91 3.98
N ASP A 795 -38.52 -2.68 4.30
CA ASP A 795 -37.57 -2.32 5.36
C ASP A 795 -38.36 -1.92 6.62
N ALA A 796 -38.21 -2.71 7.69
CA ALA A 796 -39.11 -2.67 8.85
C ALA A 796 -39.15 -1.33 9.58
N LEU A 797 -38.00 -0.65 9.64
CA LEU A 797 -37.82 0.59 10.40
C LEU A 797 -37.44 1.78 9.51
N ASP A 798 -37.70 1.68 8.19
CA ASP A 798 -37.36 2.72 7.21
C ASP A 798 -35.87 3.14 7.25
N ILE A 799 -34.96 2.20 7.59
CA ILE A 799 -33.51 2.47 7.75
C ILE A 799 -32.90 3.01 6.46
N PHE A 800 -33.22 2.41 5.31
CA PHE A 800 -32.73 2.87 4.02
C PHE A 800 -33.16 4.32 3.74
N ALA A 801 -34.41 4.68 4.05
CA ALA A 801 -34.92 6.03 3.84
C ALA A 801 -34.26 7.05 4.81
N VAL A 802 -34.23 6.71 6.10
CA VAL A 802 -33.79 7.61 7.18
C VAL A 802 -32.26 7.73 7.25
N HIS A 803 -31.50 6.68 6.95
CA HIS A 803 -30.04 6.68 7.00
C HIS A 803 -29.40 6.71 5.61
N GLY A 804 -29.83 5.84 4.69
CA GLY A 804 -29.26 5.75 3.35
C GLY A 804 -29.48 7.03 2.53
N VAL A 805 -30.75 7.36 2.28
CA VAL A 805 -31.12 8.52 1.45
C VAL A 805 -30.72 9.83 2.12
N CYS A 806 -31.04 10.01 3.40
CA CYS A 806 -30.63 11.19 4.15
C CYS A 806 -29.09 11.34 4.24
N GLY A 807 -28.34 10.23 4.37
CA GLY A 807 -26.87 10.26 4.36
C GLY A 807 -26.31 10.75 3.03
N VAL A 808 -26.89 10.30 1.90
CA VAL A 808 -26.55 10.81 0.56
C VAL A 808 -26.85 12.31 0.46
N VAL A 809 -28.03 12.74 0.89
CA VAL A 809 -28.43 14.15 0.84
C VAL A 809 -27.52 15.02 1.71
N GLY A 810 -27.21 14.62 2.93
CA GLY A 810 -26.28 15.32 3.80
C GLY A 810 -24.91 15.49 3.15
N THR A 811 -24.39 14.41 2.56
CA THR A 811 -23.07 14.43 1.89
C THR A 811 -23.06 15.36 0.68
N ILE A 812 -24.14 15.40 -0.10
CA ILE A 812 -24.29 16.35 -1.23
C ILE A 812 -24.35 17.80 -0.72
N LEU A 813 -25.13 18.06 0.33
CA LEU A 813 -25.25 19.39 0.92
C LEU A 813 -23.91 19.90 1.47
N VAL A 814 -23.04 19.03 1.97
CA VAL A 814 -21.67 19.38 2.36
C VAL A 814 -20.86 19.95 1.19
N GLY A 815 -21.00 19.39 0.00
CA GLY A 815 -20.32 19.90 -1.21
C GLY A 815 -20.75 21.32 -1.58
N ILE A 816 -21.93 21.74 -1.14
CA ILE A 816 -22.46 23.09 -1.36
C ILE A 816 -22.06 24.02 -0.22
N PHE A 817 -22.31 23.63 1.03
CA PHE A 817 -22.32 24.55 2.17
C PHE A 817 -21.06 24.55 3.05
N ALA A 818 -20.10 23.65 2.80
CA ALA A 818 -18.86 23.56 3.58
C ALA A 818 -18.02 24.84 3.48
N ASP A 819 -17.45 25.23 4.62
CA ASP A 819 -16.46 26.30 4.75
C ASP A 819 -15.04 25.72 4.67
N GLU A 820 -14.06 26.58 4.36
CA GLU A 820 -12.63 26.25 4.39
C GLU A 820 -12.21 25.88 5.82
N SER A 821 -12.02 24.58 6.07
CA SER A 821 -11.67 24.08 7.41
C SER A 821 -11.08 22.68 7.38
N PHE A 822 -10.25 22.37 8.37
CA PHE A 822 -9.53 21.08 8.48
C PHE A 822 -8.79 20.71 7.19
N GLU A 823 -8.06 21.69 6.64
CA GLU A 823 -7.28 21.58 5.39
C GLU A 823 -8.12 21.30 4.12
N SER A 824 -9.45 21.39 4.20
CA SER A 824 -10.32 21.35 3.03
C SER A 824 -10.46 22.71 2.36
N SER A 825 -10.58 22.71 1.04
CA SER A 825 -10.86 23.91 0.22
C SER A 825 -12.34 24.35 0.29
N GLY A 826 -13.15 23.78 1.18
CA GLY A 826 -14.58 24.07 1.33
C GLY A 826 -15.44 23.71 0.11
N GLY A 827 -16.68 24.17 0.09
CA GLY A 827 -17.68 23.90 -0.95
C GLY A 827 -18.03 25.10 -1.82
N TRP A 828 -19.21 25.07 -2.44
CA TRP A 828 -19.70 26.14 -3.33
C TRP A 828 -19.78 27.50 -2.66
N VAL A 829 -20.14 27.57 -1.38
CA VAL A 829 -20.28 28.83 -0.63
C VAL A 829 -18.97 29.63 -0.57
N VAL A 830 -17.82 28.97 -0.66
CA VAL A 830 -16.47 29.60 -0.69
C VAL A 830 -15.85 29.65 -2.09
N GLY A 831 -16.58 29.23 -3.12
CA GLY A 831 -16.13 29.28 -4.52
C GLY A 831 -15.48 28.01 -5.06
N ASN A 832 -15.44 26.91 -4.28
CA ASN A 832 -14.94 25.61 -4.74
C ASN A 832 -16.06 24.76 -5.35
N TRP A 833 -16.29 24.95 -6.66
CA TRP A 833 -17.39 24.28 -7.38
C TRP A 833 -17.17 22.77 -7.59
N VAL A 834 -15.90 22.35 -7.69
CA VAL A 834 -15.52 20.95 -7.96
C VAL A 834 -15.89 20.05 -6.79
N GLN A 835 -15.97 20.59 -5.58
CA GLN A 835 -16.29 19.85 -4.37
C GLN A 835 -17.59 19.05 -4.47
N LEU A 836 -18.63 19.60 -5.11
CA LEU A 836 -19.89 18.90 -5.31
C LEU A 836 -19.70 17.60 -6.12
N GLY A 837 -18.83 17.64 -7.15
CA GLY A 837 -18.48 16.46 -7.94
C GLY A 837 -17.82 15.37 -7.11
N TYR A 838 -16.92 15.74 -6.19
CA TYR A 838 -16.28 14.82 -5.27
C TYR A 838 -17.30 14.17 -4.32
N GLN A 839 -18.22 14.95 -3.76
CA GLN A 839 -19.28 14.41 -2.89
C GLN A 839 -20.20 13.43 -3.63
N ILE A 840 -20.59 13.74 -4.87
CA ILE A 840 -21.42 12.86 -5.71
C ILE A 840 -20.67 11.55 -6.00
N LEU A 841 -19.40 11.63 -6.39
CA LEU A 841 -18.56 10.45 -6.61
C LEU A 841 -18.51 9.57 -5.37
N GLY A 842 -18.25 10.17 -4.20
CA GLY A 842 -18.21 9.46 -2.93
C GLY A 842 -19.53 8.76 -2.61
N CYS A 843 -20.67 9.45 -2.79
CA CYS A 843 -21.99 8.85 -2.61
C CYS A 843 -22.22 7.66 -3.54
N VAL A 844 -21.92 7.79 -4.83
CA VAL A 844 -22.15 6.73 -5.83
C VAL A 844 -21.29 5.51 -5.52
N VAL A 845 -19.99 5.71 -5.32
CA VAL A 845 -19.05 4.62 -5.07
C VAL A 845 -19.39 3.89 -3.77
N THR A 846 -19.65 4.64 -2.70
CA THR A 846 -20.01 4.05 -1.39
C THR A 846 -21.32 3.29 -1.46
N SER A 847 -22.37 3.88 -2.05
CA SER A 847 -23.69 3.25 -2.16
C SER A 847 -23.64 1.96 -2.96
N LEU A 848 -22.94 2.00 -4.11
CA LEU A 848 -22.87 0.87 -5.05
C LEU A 848 -22.03 -0.26 -4.46
N TYR A 849 -20.88 0.05 -3.85
CA TYR A 849 -20.05 -0.95 -3.17
C TYR A 849 -20.77 -1.56 -1.96
N ALA A 850 -21.35 -0.73 -1.08
CA ALA A 850 -22.05 -1.21 0.11
C ALA A 850 -23.25 -2.10 -0.25
N PHE A 851 -24.03 -1.73 -1.27
CA PHE A 851 -25.17 -2.53 -1.73
C PHE A 851 -24.73 -3.84 -2.38
N VAL A 852 -23.86 -3.78 -3.40
CA VAL A 852 -23.48 -4.95 -4.21
C VAL A 852 -22.73 -5.98 -3.38
N VAL A 853 -21.76 -5.55 -2.56
CA VAL A 853 -20.95 -6.46 -1.74
C VAL A 853 -21.78 -7.07 -0.61
N SER A 854 -22.65 -6.28 0.03
CA SER A 854 -23.59 -6.82 1.02
C SER A 854 -24.55 -7.83 0.41
N LEU A 855 -25.11 -7.54 -0.78
CA LEU A 855 -26.00 -8.45 -1.49
C LEU A 855 -25.29 -9.78 -1.82
N ALA A 856 -24.07 -9.71 -2.34
CA ALA A 856 -23.27 -10.90 -2.64
C ALA A 856 -22.98 -11.73 -1.38
N LEU A 857 -22.56 -11.09 -0.29
CA LEU A 857 -22.32 -11.75 1.00
C LEU A 857 -23.57 -12.45 1.53
N LEU A 858 -24.70 -11.77 1.50
CA LEU A 858 -25.97 -12.33 1.98
C LEU A 858 -26.40 -13.52 1.15
N TYR A 859 -26.23 -13.46 -0.18
CA TYR A 859 -26.51 -14.60 -1.05
C TYR A 859 -25.60 -15.78 -0.73
N ILE A 860 -24.30 -15.54 -0.51
CA ILE A 860 -23.35 -16.59 -0.11
C ILE A 860 -23.77 -17.23 1.22
N ILE A 861 -24.12 -16.42 2.23
CA ILE A 861 -24.56 -16.93 3.53
C ILE A 861 -25.85 -17.73 3.41
N ASP A 862 -26.80 -17.24 2.61
CA ASP A 862 -28.08 -17.92 2.39
C ASP A 862 -27.93 -19.23 1.60
N MET A 863 -26.83 -19.43 0.85
CA MET A 863 -26.53 -20.70 0.19
C MET A 863 -25.93 -21.76 1.12
N ILE A 864 -25.44 -21.39 2.31
CA ILE A 864 -24.80 -22.33 3.24
C ILE A 864 -25.88 -23.04 4.07
N PRO A 865 -25.95 -24.39 4.02
CA PRO A 865 -26.88 -25.15 4.86
C PRO A 865 -26.70 -24.82 6.34
N GLY A 866 -27.80 -24.53 7.03
CA GLY A 866 -27.79 -24.11 8.44
C GLY A 866 -27.64 -22.60 8.66
N LEU A 867 -27.21 -21.83 7.65
CA LEU A 867 -27.07 -20.37 7.71
C LEU A 867 -28.09 -19.58 6.86
N HIS A 868 -29.13 -20.24 6.35
CA HIS A 868 -30.25 -19.55 5.70
C HIS A 868 -30.74 -18.36 6.52
N LEU A 869 -30.89 -17.21 5.88
CA LEU A 869 -31.22 -15.94 6.54
C LEU A 869 -32.63 -15.97 7.12
N ARG A 870 -33.52 -16.78 6.53
CA ARG A 870 -34.91 -16.94 6.92
C ARG A 870 -35.24 -18.41 7.14
N ILE A 871 -36.09 -18.71 8.12
CA ILE A 871 -36.64 -20.06 8.32
C ILE A 871 -37.60 -20.37 7.17
N ASP A 872 -37.47 -21.56 6.58
CA ASP A 872 -38.28 -21.98 5.43
C ASP A 872 -39.79 -22.00 5.79
N LYS A 873 -40.62 -21.36 4.95
CA LYS A 873 -42.09 -21.38 5.09
C LYS A 873 -42.65 -22.81 5.11
N SER A 874 -42.00 -23.74 4.42
CA SER A 874 -42.40 -25.16 4.42
C SER A 874 -42.10 -25.87 5.74
N PHE A 875 -41.07 -25.42 6.49
CA PHE A 875 -40.77 -25.91 7.84
C PHE A 875 -41.86 -25.50 8.84
N ASN A 876 -42.24 -24.22 8.89
CA ASN A 876 -43.34 -23.75 9.73
C ASN A 876 -44.65 -24.49 9.41
N ARG A 877 -44.92 -24.74 8.11
CA ARG A 877 -46.08 -25.53 7.67
C ARG A 877 -46.00 -27.01 8.10
N ARG A 878 -44.83 -27.65 8.05
CA ARG A 878 -44.63 -29.04 8.50
C ARG A 878 -44.78 -29.16 10.01
N MET A 879 -44.29 -28.18 10.78
CA MET A 879 -44.40 -28.17 12.23
C MET A 879 -45.83 -27.88 12.68
N ARG A 880 -46.53 -26.97 11.98
CA ARG A 880 -47.99 -26.76 12.11
C ARG A 880 -48.76 -28.07 11.90
N ASN A 881 -48.47 -28.82 10.84
CA ASN A 881 -49.12 -30.10 10.60
C ASN A 881 -48.81 -31.12 11.71
N LYS A 882 -47.56 -31.19 12.19
CA LYS A 882 -47.19 -32.06 13.33
C LYS A 882 -47.88 -31.68 14.64
N LEU A 883 -48.12 -30.40 14.90
CA LEU A 883 -48.84 -29.92 16.08
C LEU A 883 -50.33 -30.19 15.98
N LEU A 884 -50.93 -29.99 14.80
CA LEU A 884 -52.31 -30.37 14.50
C LEU A 884 -52.51 -31.90 14.63
N ASP A 885 -51.57 -32.71 14.15
CA ASP A 885 -51.58 -34.16 14.30
C ASP A 885 -51.43 -34.60 15.77
N ARG A 886 -50.67 -33.86 16.60
CA ARG A 886 -50.52 -34.14 18.05
C ARG A 886 -51.73 -33.75 18.89
N HIS A 887 -52.60 -32.86 18.42
CA HIS A 887 -53.78 -32.39 19.16
C HIS A 887 -55.10 -32.94 18.60
N GLY A 888 -55.02 -33.91 17.67
CA GLY A 888 -56.19 -34.57 17.07
C GLY A 888 -56.98 -35.53 17.97
N SER A 889 -57.05 -35.30 19.29
CA SER A 889 -57.83 -36.18 20.19
C SER A 889 -58.57 -35.49 21.34
N GLU A 890 -58.72 -34.17 21.37
CA GLU A 890 -59.69 -33.51 22.25
C GLU A 890 -60.47 -32.42 21.49
N GLU A 891 -61.68 -32.77 21.03
CA GLU A 891 -62.70 -31.82 20.57
C GLU A 891 -63.26 -31.06 21.78
N GLY A 892 -62.61 -29.96 22.14
CA GLY A 892 -63.12 -29.05 23.15
C GLY A 892 -62.27 -27.78 23.18
N ASP A 893 -62.88 -26.67 22.79
CA ASP A 893 -62.37 -25.30 23.00
C ASP A 893 -61.39 -24.69 21.96
N LEU A 894 -61.51 -25.09 20.69
CA LEU A 894 -60.76 -24.47 19.58
C LEU A 894 -61.58 -23.48 18.71
N SER A 895 -62.73 -23.00 19.20
CA SER A 895 -63.54 -21.99 18.48
C SER A 895 -63.16 -20.54 18.79
N SER A 896 -62.20 -20.33 19.69
CA SER A 896 -61.66 -19.01 20.07
C SER A 896 -60.31 -18.68 19.41
N LEU A 897 -59.79 -19.55 18.54
CA LEU A 897 -58.51 -19.39 17.83
C LEU A 897 -58.64 -19.11 16.34
N ASP A 898 -59.85 -18.83 15.85
CA ASP A 898 -60.13 -18.45 14.45
C ASP A 898 -59.88 -16.96 14.15
N ASP A 899 -59.38 -16.20 15.13
CA ASP A 899 -58.82 -14.88 14.84
C ASP A 899 -57.43 -15.07 14.20
N ASP A 900 -57.34 -14.79 12.90
CA ASP A 900 -56.11 -14.67 12.08
C ASP A 900 -54.95 -13.95 12.82
N PHE A 901 -55.29 -13.11 13.81
CA PHE A 901 -54.40 -12.34 14.68
C PHE A 901 -53.68 -13.16 15.77
N GLY A 902 -54.31 -14.21 16.31
CA GLY A 902 -53.72 -15.08 17.34
C GLY A 902 -52.69 -16.06 16.76
N LEU A 903 -52.95 -16.51 15.53
CA LEU A 903 -52.11 -17.44 14.79
C LEU A 903 -50.79 -16.81 14.32
N GLU A 904 -50.83 -15.55 13.88
CA GLU A 904 -49.65 -14.76 13.46
C GLU A 904 -48.73 -14.43 14.64
N ARG A 905 -49.32 -14.23 15.84
CA ARG A 905 -48.57 -14.02 17.09
C ARG A 905 -47.78 -15.26 17.53
N ALA A 906 -48.28 -16.46 17.24
CA ALA A 906 -47.58 -17.72 17.52
C ALA A 906 -46.43 -18.00 16.52
N GLU A 907 -46.58 -17.62 15.24
CA GLU A 907 -45.48 -17.68 14.26
C GLU A 907 -44.34 -16.70 14.59
N LEU A 908 -44.67 -15.52 15.15
CA LEU A 908 -43.71 -14.52 15.64
C LEU A 908 -42.99 -14.93 16.94
N LEU A 909 -43.64 -15.71 17.81
CA LEU A 909 -43.04 -16.22 19.04
C LEU A 909 -42.09 -17.41 18.79
N GLY A 910 -42.24 -18.11 17.66
CA GLY A 910 -41.49 -19.32 17.32
C GLY A 910 -40.05 -19.10 16.83
N THR A 911 -39.64 -17.88 16.44
CA THR A 911 -38.28 -17.65 15.91
C THR A 911 -37.22 -17.60 17.01
N ASP A 912 -37.58 -17.14 18.21
CA ASP A 912 -36.60 -16.82 19.26
C ASP A 912 -36.58 -17.86 20.40
N TRP A 913 -37.70 -18.56 20.63
CA TRP A 913 -37.84 -19.53 21.73
C TRP A 913 -37.13 -20.87 21.47
N HIS A 914 -36.86 -21.21 20.20
CA HIS A 914 -36.22 -22.48 19.81
C HIS A 914 -34.68 -22.46 19.84
N GLU A 915 -34.02 -21.29 19.76
CA GLU A 915 -32.54 -21.22 19.81
C GLU A 915 -31.99 -21.27 21.25
N LEU A 916 -32.79 -20.95 22.27
CA LEU A 916 -32.35 -20.93 23.68
C LEU A 916 -32.70 -22.19 24.48
N ASN A 917 -33.58 -23.05 23.96
CA ASN A 917 -33.99 -24.30 24.61
C ASN A 917 -33.53 -25.55 23.83
N GLY A 918 -32.23 -25.81 23.83
CA GLY A 918 -31.66 -27.16 23.95
C GLY A 918 -31.88 -28.23 22.86
N GLU A 919 -32.60 -27.97 21.77
CA GLU A 919 -32.92 -29.05 20.79
C GLU A 919 -31.82 -29.34 19.75
N TYR A 920 -30.73 -28.56 19.67
CA TYR A 920 -29.60 -28.85 18.76
C TYR A 920 -28.58 -29.88 19.30
N SER A 921 -28.84 -30.51 20.45
CA SER A 921 -27.99 -31.60 20.96
C SER A 921 -28.26 -32.95 20.26
N MET A 922 -29.38 -33.11 19.55
CA MET A 922 -29.73 -34.38 18.89
C MET A 922 -29.00 -34.63 17.56
N ASP A 923 -28.69 -33.58 16.78
CA ASP A 923 -28.09 -33.76 15.44
C ASP A 923 -26.60 -34.19 15.49
N PHE A 924 -25.86 -33.84 16.55
CA PHE A 924 -24.49 -34.31 16.73
C PHE A 924 -24.43 -35.79 17.09
N MET A 925 -25.44 -36.29 17.82
CA MET A 925 -25.59 -37.71 18.15
C MET A 925 -25.96 -38.56 16.91
N GLU A 926 -26.74 -38.02 15.97
CA GLU A 926 -26.98 -38.67 14.68
C GLU A 926 -25.73 -38.68 13.79
N PHE A 927 -24.93 -37.61 13.81
CA PHE A 927 -23.65 -37.59 13.09
C PHE A 927 -22.66 -38.65 13.62
N ILE A 928 -22.60 -38.86 14.94
CA ILE A 928 -21.79 -39.93 15.54
C ILE A 928 -22.31 -41.34 15.15
N LYS A 929 -23.63 -41.53 15.08
CA LYS A 929 -24.24 -42.81 14.67
C LYS A 929 -23.97 -43.20 13.21
N VAL A 930 -23.69 -42.23 12.34
CA VAL A 930 -23.32 -42.48 10.93
C VAL A 930 -21.86 -42.89 10.78
N VAL A 931 -20.99 -42.58 11.76
CA VAL A 931 -19.55 -42.85 11.69
C VAL A 931 -19.19 -44.24 12.22
N ASP A 932 -19.98 -44.85 13.12
CA ASP A 932 -19.80 -46.25 13.52
C ASP A 932 -21.13 -46.94 13.91
N PRO A 933 -21.73 -47.77 13.02
CA PRO A 933 -23.05 -48.38 13.25
C PRO A 933 -23.07 -49.56 14.23
N GLN A 934 -21.92 -50.09 14.68
CA GLN A 934 -21.88 -51.42 15.32
C GLN A 934 -21.99 -51.42 16.85
N ASP A 935 -21.83 -50.27 17.52
CA ASP A 935 -21.76 -50.23 19.00
C ASP A 935 -23.10 -50.02 19.72
N TYR A 936 -24.24 -50.00 19.02
CA TYR A 936 -25.56 -49.71 19.64
C TYR A 936 -26.66 -50.75 19.38
N ALA A 937 -26.32 -51.98 18.97
CA ALA A 937 -27.31 -53.03 18.71
C ALA A 937 -27.85 -53.74 19.96
N ASP A 938 -27.16 -53.64 21.11
CA ASP A 938 -27.50 -54.40 22.31
C ASP A 938 -27.85 -53.47 23.47
N GLN A 939 -29.10 -52.99 23.56
CA GLN A 939 -29.84 -52.69 24.80
C GLN A 939 -31.06 -51.78 24.54
N ILE A 940 -32.15 -52.35 24.04
CA ILE A 940 -33.50 -51.83 24.33
C ILE A 940 -34.41 -53.03 24.61
N SER A 941 -34.56 -53.39 25.88
CA SER A 941 -35.63 -54.27 26.36
C SER A 941 -36.24 -53.68 27.63
N ALA A 942 -37.55 -53.40 27.54
CA ALA A 942 -38.56 -53.27 28.60
C ALA A 942 -38.53 -52.03 29.55
N GLU A 943 -39.53 -51.15 29.34
CA GLU A 943 -40.58 -50.64 30.27
C GLU A 943 -40.31 -50.43 31.79
N PRO A 944 -41.15 -49.68 32.53
CA PRO A 944 -41.74 -48.35 32.27
C PRO A 944 -41.62 -47.43 33.52
N ILE A 945 -42.08 -46.18 33.39
CA ILE A 945 -42.01 -45.12 34.41
C ILE A 945 -43.14 -45.25 35.45
N SER A 946 -42.84 -44.96 36.73
CA SER A 946 -43.81 -44.43 37.71
C SER A 946 -43.18 -43.29 38.54
N PRO A 947 -43.98 -42.35 39.08
CA PRO A 947 -43.55 -40.99 39.43
C PRO A 947 -43.39 -40.75 40.95
N GLU A 948 -43.02 -39.50 41.29
CA GLU A 948 -42.98 -38.90 42.65
C GLU A 948 -41.77 -39.34 43.51
N GLU A 949 -41.15 -38.55 44.39
CA GLU A 949 -41.34 -37.23 44.96
C GLU A 949 -40.05 -36.91 45.75
N SER A 950 -39.84 -35.64 46.09
CA SER A 950 -39.18 -35.18 47.32
C SER A 950 -37.65 -35.31 47.54
N ASP A 951 -37.08 -34.13 47.76
CA ASP A 951 -36.31 -33.76 48.96
C ASP A 951 -34.78 -33.95 49.12
N PHE A 952 -34.21 -32.82 49.57
CA PHE A 952 -33.11 -32.61 50.50
C PHE A 952 -31.68 -33.12 50.20
N SER A 953 -30.84 -32.12 49.88
CA SER A 953 -29.65 -31.71 50.63
C SER A 953 -28.46 -32.66 50.85
N GLN A 954 -27.30 -32.08 50.52
CA GLN A 954 -26.06 -32.02 51.32
C GLN A 954 -25.16 -33.26 51.49
N PHE A 955 -23.86 -32.92 51.47
CA PHE A 955 -22.67 -33.59 52.01
C PHE A 955 -21.85 -34.53 51.09
N ASP A 956 -20.88 -33.90 50.41
CA ASP A 956 -19.43 -33.86 50.74
C ASP A 956 -18.62 -35.14 51.04
N THR A 957 -17.38 -35.14 50.52
CA THR A 957 -16.17 -35.91 50.90
C THR A 957 -16.19 -37.44 50.73
N SER A 958 -15.12 -38.19 50.42
CA SER A 958 -13.71 -37.98 50.05
C SER A 958 -13.09 -39.39 49.91
N ASP A 959 -12.04 -39.52 49.08
CA ASP A 959 -10.90 -40.47 49.18
C ASP A 959 -11.11 -41.97 49.44
N ALA A 960 -10.54 -42.81 48.56
CA ALA A 960 -9.38 -43.66 48.92
C ALA A 960 -8.89 -44.52 47.74
N GLN A 961 -7.58 -44.47 47.52
CA GLN A 961 -6.76 -45.34 46.67
C GLN A 961 -6.72 -46.80 47.16
N LEU A 962 -6.45 -47.78 46.26
CA LEU A 962 -5.33 -48.74 46.38
C LEU A 962 -5.28 -49.84 45.27
N ARG A 963 -4.26 -49.69 44.40
CA ARG A 963 -3.23 -50.67 43.95
C ARG A 963 -3.55 -52.16 43.61
N LYS A 964 -3.06 -52.49 42.39
CA LYS A 964 -2.14 -53.60 41.97
C LYS A 964 -2.70 -55.02 41.72
N ARG A 965 -2.55 -55.50 40.47
CA ARG A 965 -1.55 -56.51 40.01
C ARG A 965 -1.88 -57.07 38.60
N ASP A 966 -0.92 -56.96 37.69
CA ASP A 966 -0.68 -57.81 36.49
C ASP A 966 -0.24 -59.24 36.92
N PRO A 967 -0.14 -60.30 36.05
CA PRO A 967 0.26 -60.27 34.62
C PRO A 967 -0.28 -61.38 33.65
N LEU A 968 0.24 -61.37 32.40
CA LEU A 968 0.30 -62.43 31.36
C LEU A 968 -0.98 -62.60 30.49
N THR A 969 -0.98 -62.72 29.15
CA THR A 969 0.00 -63.26 28.18
C THR A 969 -0.41 -62.89 26.73
N GLU A 970 0.54 -62.38 25.94
CA GLU A 970 0.91 -62.76 24.55
C GLU A 970 -0.15 -63.35 23.56
N ARG A 971 -0.41 -62.66 22.42
CA ARG A 971 0.05 -63.02 21.03
C ARG A 971 -0.79 -62.40 19.89
N HIS A 972 -0.06 -61.69 19.02
CA HIS A 972 -0.18 -61.57 17.55
C HIS A 972 -1.57 -61.46 16.87
N ARG A 973 -1.87 -60.29 16.30
CA ARG A 973 -1.49 -59.92 14.92
C ARG A 973 -1.50 -58.40 14.74
#